data_AF-A0A2N1WIK2-F1
#
_entry.id   AF-A0A2N1WIK2-F1
#
_cell.length_a   1.000
_cell.length_b   1.000
_cell.length_c   1.000
_cell.angle_alpha   90.00
_cell.angle_beta   90.00
_cell.angle_gamma   90.00
#
_symmetry.space_group_name_H-M   'P 1'
#
loop_
_entity.id
_entity.type
_entity.pdbx_description
1 polymer ?
#
loop_
_entity_poly.entity_id
_entity_poly.type
_entity_poly.pdbx_seq_one_letter_code
_entity_poly.pdbx_strand_id
1 'polypeptide(L)'
;MAALDCIDTIQAAAKAAGRELNEEEMVELVGDLQARIKQLQATDGMLGLEEAAMRAADEMGNQVKLAAVIEKRNALLNARRRAELVGYIRSTWSDRPDLGLESFLVGTNVARAGARRSVAAEQKQLSQAYIAGFLNDIEKEGLLPFLTRGDLDQDIADSLWRIGMDKPLDGLSKEAVSIAKIMQKYQEAARIDANRAGAFIRKLPGYVVRQSHDPYKLQRAGFKQWRDEILPLLDERTFEAGSDVDGFLLATYNGLVSGVHLKVSTGQPNGFKGPRNLAKKVSAERVLHFKDGLAWNQYNKVYGTGSLREAFLGGLDRSGDSTGMMRRLGTNPESNWNAALDELQLDLKNDPEGLRKFQQDRNGLLKTRFSEIDGTSRMAVNHVGARVASNLRAWQSMAKLGGAVISAVTDLPVAASEMRYQGKGMLSSMGTLIGGMVKGKKPAEQREILSTLGVFFDSVRGEVVSKFSADDTLGGKMSRAQQLFFKLNGLTWWTDTMRSTAALMMSHHLAYNRSLDWDKMNPDLQRTLELFDIDAGKWDMLRSTPSKEADGREYMTTQGIDSIPEEDLAGYLTSKGRTVNDAAIGELREELRGSLRSYITDRSSYAVIEPDARTRAIMRRGTQPGTVAGELLRFVGQFKAFPVAVLQKSIGRELYGRGYEPSAYGANVGKELMQAMRSGNGEKLGVAQLMLWTTLFGYGAMSLKDIVKGREPRPADDPKTWVAAMLQGGALGLYGDFLFGEANRFGGGLTQSLSGPTLGLIDGGYDLLARLRDGDDTAAASFR
;
A
#
# COMPACT_ATOMS: atom_id res chain seq x y z
N MET A 1 -31.55 32.36 29.43
CA MET A 1 -31.66 30.89 29.37
C MET A 1 -30.79 30.19 30.41
N ALA A 2 -31.27 29.10 31.04
CA ALA A 2 -30.47 28.32 31.98
C ALA A 2 -29.65 27.26 31.22
N ALA A 3 -28.42 26.95 31.65
CA ALA A 3 -27.57 25.93 31.03
C ALA A 3 -28.26 24.56 30.87
N LEU A 4 -29.25 24.28 31.73
CA LEU A 4 -30.15 23.12 31.66
C LEU A 4 -30.94 23.05 30.34
N ASP A 5 -31.45 24.16 29.81
CA ASP A 5 -32.27 24.16 28.59
C ASP A 5 -31.43 23.75 27.35
N CYS A 6 -30.17 24.22 27.29
CA CYS A 6 -29.24 23.82 26.23
C CYS A 6 -28.85 22.34 26.35
N ILE A 7 -28.62 21.84 27.57
CA ILE A 7 -28.33 20.42 27.84
C ILE A 7 -29.52 19.56 27.45
N ASP A 8 -30.74 19.96 27.83
CA ASP A 8 -31.98 19.24 27.49
C ASP A 8 -32.21 19.20 25.98
N THR A 9 -31.87 20.27 25.26
CA THR A 9 -31.93 20.30 23.79
C THR A 9 -30.97 19.26 23.18
N ILE A 10 -29.75 19.18 23.69
CA ILE A 10 -28.73 18.22 23.21
C ILE A 10 -29.09 16.79 23.61
N GLN A 11 -29.64 16.58 24.81
CA GLN A 11 -30.12 15.29 25.29
C GLN A 11 -31.35 14.81 24.52
N ALA A 12 -32.29 15.70 24.20
CA ALA A 12 -33.43 15.41 23.33
C ALA A 12 -32.98 15.03 21.92
N ALA A 13 -31.97 15.72 21.38
CA ALA A 13 -31.36 15.38 20.10
C ALA A 13 -30.69 13.99 20.13
N ALA A 14 -30.00 13.64 21.21
CA ALA A 14 -29.42 12.31 21.44
C ALA A 14 -30.51 11.23 21.47
N LYS A 15 -31.57 11.45 22.27
CA LYS A 15 -32.71 10.52 22.39
C LYS A 15 -33.42 10.30 21.06
N ALA A 16 -33.64 11.36 20.30
CA ALA A 16 -34.21 11.27 18.95
C ALA A 16 -33.34 10.44 17.98
N ALA A 17 -32.03 10.38 18.22
CA ALA A 17 -31.10 9.52 17.48
C ALA A 17 -30.94 8.11 18.08
N GLY A 18 -31.73 7.75 19.10
CA GLY A 18 -31.72 6.44 19.75
C GLY A 18 -30.56 6.23 20.72
N ARG A 19 -30.01 7.29 21.30
CA ARG A 19 -28.91 7.25 22.28
C ARG A 19 -29.26 8.11 23.50
N GLU A 20 -28.95 7.64 24.70
CA GLU A 20 -28.91 8.50 25.90
C GLU A 20 -27.46 8.81 26.25
N LEU A 21 -27.16 10.07 26.57
CA LEU A 21 -25.84 10.46 27.08
C LEU A 21 -25.75 10.07 28.55
N ASN A 22 -24.61 9.50 28.95
CA ASN A 22 -24.34 9.17 30.35
C ASN A 22 -23.84 10.40 31.14
N GLU A 23 -23.69 10.25 32.46
CA GLU A 23 -23.33 11.35 33.36
C GLU A 23 -21.95 11.97 33.05
N GLU A 24 -20.95 11.16 32.72
CA GLU A 24 -19.62 11.64 32.29
C GLU A 24 -19.69 12.41 30.96
N GLU A 25 -20.45 11.89 29.99
CA GLU A 25 -20.65 12.53 28.69
C GLU A 25 -21.36 13.87 28.85
N MET A 26 -22.36 13.97 29.73
CA MET A 26 -23.03 15.24 30.00
C MET A 26 -22.10 16.29 30.63
N VAL A 27 -21.19 15.89 31.51
CA VAL A 27 -20.21 16.80 32.12
C VAL A 27 -19.20 17.31 31.09
N GLU A 28 -18.67 16.44 30.22
CA GLU A 28 -17.77 16.84 29.12
C GLU A 28 -18.47 17.80 28.16
N LEU A 29 -19.76 17.55 27.89
CA LEU A 29 -20.58 18.34 26.99
C LEU A 29 -20.83 19.77 27.48
N VAL A 30 -20.89 19.99 28.79
CA VAL A 30 -20.98 21.35 29.36
C VAL A 30 -19.71 22.15 29.08
N GLY A 31 -18.54 21.52 29.19
CA GLY A 31 -17.26 22.14 28.85
C GLY A 31 -17.18 22.53 27.37
N ASP A 32 -17.55 21.60 26.49
CA ASP A 32 -17.57 21.80 25.03
C ASP A 32 -18.57 22.88 24.62
N LEU A 33 -19.76 22.91 25.24
CA LEU A 33 -20.79 23.93 24.99
C LEU A 33 -20.26 25.32 25.35
N GLN A 34 -19.63 25.48 26.51
CA GLN A 34 -19.05 26.76 26.91
C GLN A 34 -17.91 27.22 25.99
N ALA A 35 -17.05 26.29 25.56
CA ALA A 35 -15.99 26.58 24.59
C ALA A 35 -16.56 27.03 23.24
N ARG A 36 -17.61 26.34 22.75
CA ARG A 36 -18.25 26.66 21.47
C ARG A 36 -19.00 27.98 21.50
N ILE A 37 -19.67 28.31 22.60
CA ILE A 37 -20.31 29.62 22.80
C ILE A 37 -19.27 30.73 22.69
N LYS A 38 -18.16 30.62 23.43
CA LYS A 38 -17.07 31.60 23.37
C LYS A 38 -16.49 31.74 21.97
N GLN A 39 -16.35 30.63 21.24
CA GLN A 39 -15.87 30.65 19.86
C GLN A 39 -16.83 31.39 18.93
N LEU A 40 -18.14 31.13 19.02
CA LEU A 40 -19.14 31.82 18.20
C LEU A 40 -19.16 33.32 18.47
N GLN A 41 -19.08 33.73 19.73
CA GLN A 41 -18.99 35.15 20.10
C GLN A 41 -17.69 35.82 19.63
N ALA A 42 -16.58 35.09 19.64
CA ALA A 42 -15.29 35.61 19.15
C ALA A 42 -15.25 35.72 17.61
N THR A 43 -15.96 34.83 16.90
CA THR A 43 -16.00 34.81 15.43
C THR A 43 -16.97 35.85 14.88
N ASP A 44 -18.05 36.14 15.62
CA ASP A 44 -19.06 37.11 15.24
C ASP A 44 -19.41 37.97 16.48
N GLY A 45 -18.75 39.13 16.59
CA GLY A 45 -18.90 40.03 17.73
C GLY A 45 -20.28 40.66 17.88
N MET A 46 -21.20 40.42 16.94
CA MET A 46 -22.60 40.88 17.00
C MET A 46 -23.54 39.83 17.63
N LEU A 47 -23.08 38.59 17.82
CA LEU A 47 -23.87 37.50 18.40
C LEU A 47 -24.03 37.67 19.92
N GLY A 48 -25.27 37.90 20.38
CA GLY A 48 -25.59 37.91 21.81
C GLY A 48 -25.36 36.55 22.47
N LEU A 49 -25.09 36.52 23.78
CA LEU A 49 -24.79 35.29 24.52
C LEU A 49 -25.87 34.22 24.37
N GLU A 50 -27.15 34.63 24.39
CA GLU A 50 -28.29 33.72 24.29
C GLU A 50 -28.42 33.09 22.89
N GLU A 51 -28.19 33.87 21.84
CA GLU A 51 -28.22 33.39 20.46
C GLU A 51 -26.99 32.52 20.14
N ALA A 52 -25.81 32.87 20.68
CA ALA A 52 -24.62 32.03 20.62
C ALA A 52 -24.79 30.70 21.38
N ALA A 53 -25.48 30.71 22.53
CA ALA A 53 -25.82 29.50 23.29
C ALA A 53 -26.79 28.59 22.54
N MET A 54 -27.85 29.14 21.96
CA MET A 54 -28.80 28.36 21.15
C MET A 54 -28.15 27.78 19.90
N ARG A 55 -27.36 28.58 19.17
CA ARG A 55 -26.64 28.11 17.99
C ARG A 55 -25.60 27.04 18.34
N ALA A 56 -24.87 27.20 19.45
CA ALA A 56 -23.96 26.17 19.94
C ALA A 56 -24.71 24.88 20.31
N ALA A 57 -25.85 24.99 21.00
CA ALA A 57 -26.67 23.84 21.38
C ALA A 57 -27.24 23.10 20.16
N ASP A 58 -27.73 23.82 19.14
CA ASP A 58 -28.20 23.21 17.88
C ASP A 58 -27.07 22.56 17.08
N GLU A 59 -25.91 23.23 16.97
CA GLU A 59 -24.73 22.66 16.30
C GLU A 59 -24.27 21.38 17.02
N MET A 60 -24.20 21.39 18.35
CA MET A 60 -23.82 20.22 19.16
C MET A 60 -24.88 19.12 19.11
N GLY A 61 -26.18 19.45 19.17
CA GLY A 61 -27.27 18.49 19.03
C GLY A 61 -27.23 17.79 17.66
N ASN A 62 -26.95 18.53 16.58
CA ASN A 62 -26.74 17.96 15.25
C ASN A 62 -25.48 17.08 15.18
N GLN A 63 -24.38 17.48 15.84
CA GLN A 63 -23.18 16.65 15.96
C GLN A 63 -23.46 15.34 16.70
N VAL A 64 -24.26 15.35 17.76
CA VAL A 64 -24.63 14.14 18.51
C VAL A 64 -25.49 13.21 17.66
N LYS A 65 -26.49 13.73 16.94
CA LYS A 65 -27.30 12.95 15.98
C LYS A 65 -26.42 12.31 14.91
N LEU A 66 -25.52 13.10 14.31
CA LEU A 66 -24.59 12.65 13.30
C LEU A 66 -23.63 11.57 13.85
N ALA A 67 -23.11 11.75 15.06
CA ALA A 67 -22.25 10.80 15.75
C ALA A 67 -22.96 9.44 15.95
N ALA A 68 -24.23 9.45 16.36
CA ALA A 68 -25.03 8.23 16.51
C ALA A 68 -25.26 7.52 15.17
N VAL A 69 -25.54 8.27 14.10
CA VAL A 69 -25.67 7.72 12.73
C VAL A 69 -24.36 7.08 12.26
N ILE A 70 -23.23 7.77 12.46
CA ILE A 70 -21.88 7.27 12.14
C ILE A 70 -21.59 5.99 12.94
N GLU A 71 -21.91 5.97 14.23
CA GLU A 71 -21.69 4.82 15.10
C GLU A 71 -22.47 3.60 14.61
N LYS A 72 -23.78 3.77 14.37
CA LYS A 72 -24.66 2.70 13.87
C LYS A 72 -24.20 2.17 12.51
N ARG A 73 -23.88 3.08 11.58
CA ARG A 73 -23.32 2.73 10.27
C ARG A 73 -22.03 1.92 10.42
N ASN A 74 -21.11 2.37 11.27
CA ASN A 74 -19.81 1.72 11.45
C ASN A 74 -19.94 0.36 12.13
N ALA A 75 -20.86 0.21 13.08
CA ALA A 75 -21.18 -1.09 13.68
C ALA A 75 -21.69 -2.09 12.62
N LEU A 76 -22.59 -1.66 11.74
CA LEU A 76 -23.10 -2.48 10.64
C LEU A 76 -22.00 -2.83 9.63
N LEU A 77 -21.16 -1.85 9.26
CA LEU A 77 -20.01 -2.10 8.37
C LEU A 77 -19.04 -3.12 9.00
N ASN A 78 -18.69 -2.97 10.28
CA ASN A 78 -17.81 -3.91 10.96
C ASN A 78 -18.42 -5.32 11.01
N ALA A 79 -19.70 -5.43 11.39
CA ALA A 79 -20.42 -6.71 11.43
C ALA A 79 -20.46 -7.38 10.05
N ARG A 80 -20.76 -6.62 8.99
CA ARG A 80 -20.74 -7.10 7.60
C ARG A 80 -19.35 -7.59 7.20
N ARG A 81 -18.30 -6.79 7.40
CA ARG A 81 -16.92 -7.18 7.03
C ARG A 81 -16.43 -8.39 7.81
N ARG A 82 -16.82 -8.51 9.08
CA ARG A 82 -16.52 -9.72 9.89
C ARG A 82 -17.22 -10.94 9.32
N ALA A 83 -18.51 -10.84 9.02
CA ALA A 83 -19.28 -11.93 8.44
C ALA A 83 -18.74 -12.35 7.05
N GLU A 84 -18.31 -11.39 6.22
CA GLU A 84 -17.65 -11.65 4.94
C GLU A 84 -16.32 -12.40 5.12
N LEU A 85 -15.47 -11.97 6.07
CA LEU A 85 -14.21 -12.66 6.39
C LEU A 85 -14.46 -14.07 6.94
N VAL A 86 -15.27 -14.21 7.97
CA VAL A 86 -15.56 -15.52 8.60
C VAL A 86 -16.25 -16.45 7.59
N GLY A 87 -17.19 -15.92 6.80
CA GLY A 87 -17.85 -16.63 5.72
C GLY A 87 -16.85 -17.13 4.68
N TYR A 88 -15.93 -16.28 4.22
CA TYR A 88 -14.86 -16.67 3.30
C TYR A 88 -13.99 -17.81 3.85
N ILE A 89 -13.64 -17.77 5.14
CA ILE A 89 -12.88 -18.84 5.76
C ILE A 89 -13.72 -20.12 5.84
N ARG A 90 -14.96 -20.06 6.32
CA ARG A 90 -15.83 -21.25 6.46
C ARG A 90 -16.26 -21.87 5.13
N SER A 91 -16.41 -21.08 4.07
CA SER A 91 -16.85 -21.56 2.75
C SER A 91 -15.70 -22.09 1.91
N THR A 92 -14.56 -21.38 1.93
CA THR A 92 -13.47 -21.59 0.97
C THR A 92 -12.23 -22.21 1.62
N TRP A 93 -12.09 -22.08 2.94
CA TRP A 93 -10.89 -22.46 3.69
C TRP A 93 -11.20 -23.20 5.00
N SER A 94 -12.32 -23.90 5.06
CA SER A 94 -12.74 -24.63 6.27
C SER A 94 -11.72 -25.67 6.72
N ASP A 95 -11.03 -26.28 5.76
CA ASP A 95 -9.96 -27.24 5.96
C ASP A 95 -8.62 -26.59 6.34
N ARG A 96 -8.42 -25.31 6.02
CA ARG A 96 -7.18 -24.54 6.18
C ARG A 96 -7.39 -23.08 6.56
N PRO A 97 -7.91 -22.82 7.76
CA PRO A 97 -8.16 -21.46 8.22
C PRO A 97 -6.88 -20.61 8.28
N ASP A 98 -5.71 -21.20 8.56
CA ASP A 98 -4.41 -20.53 8.53
C ASP A 98 -4.07 -19.93 7.16
N LEU A 99 -4.20 -20.73 6.10
CA LEU A 99 -3.94 -20.29 4.73
C LEU A 99 -5.01 -19.32 4.24
N GLY A 100 -6.27 -19.52 4.63
CA GLY A 100 -7.36 -18.60 4.33
C GLY A 100 -7.16 -17.22 4.96
N LEU A 101 -6.72 -17.19 6.23
CA LEU A 101 -6.42 -15.95 6.96
C LEU A 101 -5.16 -15.26 6.40
N GLU A 102 -4.11 -16.01 6.04
CA GLU A 102 -2.95 -15.46 5.32
C GLU A 102 -3.38 -14.90 3.95
N SER A 103 -4.18 -15.65 3.21
CA SER A 103 -4.74 -15.27 1.91
C SER A 103 -5.54 -13.98 1.99
N PHE A 104 -6.40 -13.85 3.00
CA PHE A 104 -7.17 -12.64 3.21
C PHE A 104 -6.29 -11.41 3.50
N LEU A 105 -5.21 -11.58 4.26
CA LEU A 105 -4.31 -10.50 4.63
C LEU A 105 -3.37 -10.08 3.49
N VAL A 106 -2.64 -11.04 2.90
CA VAL A 106 -1.54 -10.76 1.94
C VAL A 106 -1.63 -11.53 0.62
N GLY A 107 -2.62 -12.42 0.47
CA GLY A 107 -2.80 -13.28 -0.69
C GLY A 107 -1.86 -14.49 -0.71
N THR A 108 -2.32 -15.58 -1.29
CA THR A 108 -1.53 -16.82 -1.45
C THR A 108 -1.54 -17.31 -2.90
N ASN A 109 -0.68 -18.29 -3.20
CA ASN A 109 -0.67 -18.92 -4.53
C ASN A 109 -1.65 -20.08 -4.66
N VAL A 110 -2.28 -20.52 -3.57
CA VAL A 110 -3.18 -21.67 -3.59
C VAL A 110 -4.37 -21.33 -4.49
N ALA A 111 -4.69 -22.23 -5.41
CA ALA A 111 -5.74 -22.03 -6.41
C ALA A 111 -7.15 -22.16 -5.81
N ARG A 112 -7.57 -21.16 -5.04
CA ARG A 112 -8.93 -21.03 -4.51
C ARG A 112 -9.52 -19.68 -4.88
N ALA A 113 -10.84 -19.63 -5.02
CA ALA A 113 -11.56 -18.41 -5.32
C ALA A 113 -11.20 -17.28 -4.34
N GLY A 114 -10.89 -16.10 -4.87
CA GLY A 114 -10.53 -14.92 -4.09
C GLY A 114 -9.18 -15.01 -3.35
N ALA A 115 -8.34 -16.03 -3.59
CA ALA A 115 -7.08 -16.22 -2.85
C ALA A 115 -6.03 -15.11 -3.05
N ARG A 116 -6.26 -14.20 -4.02
CA ARG A 116 -5.43 -13.01 -4.28
C ARG A 116 -6.17 -11.70 -3.98
N ARG A 117 -7.46 -11.74 -3.61
CA ARG A 117 -8.25 -10.58 -3.12
C ARG A 117 -7.95 -10.33 -1.66
N SER A 118 -6.76 -9.84 -1.38
CA SER A 118 -6.27 -9.59 -0.03
C SER A 118 -6.43 -8.12 0.40
N VAL A 119 -6.24 -7.86 1.69
CA VAL A 119 -6.13 -6.48 2.21
C VAL A 119 -4.98 -5.75 1.54
N ALA A 120 -3.80 -6.40 1.43
CA ALA A 120 -2.64 -5.82 0.75
C ALA A 120 -2.91 -5.51 -0.74
N ALA A 121 -3.67 -6.36 -1.43
CA ALA A 121 -4.08 -6.11 -2.82
C ALA A 121 -5.03 -4.91 -2.94
N GLU A 122 -6.00 -4.79 -2.02
CA GLU A 122 -6.94 -3.65 -2.00
C GLU A 122 -6.22 -2.32 -1.68
N GLN A 123 -5.26 -2.32 -0.75
CA GLN A 123 -4.41 -1.14 -0.48
C GLN A 123 -3.63 -0.73 -1.74
N LYS A 124 -2.95 -1.71 -2.37
CA LYS A 124 -2.12 -1.48 -3.54
C LYS A 124 -2.94 -0.97 -4.72
N GLN A 125 -4.08 -1.60 -5.03
CA GLN A 125 -4.89 -1.22 -6.19
C GLN A 125 -5.46 0.19 -6.04
N LEU A 126 -5.87 0.60 -4.83
CA LEU A 126 -6.38 1.95 -4.57
C LEU A 126 -5.29 3.01 -4.73
N SER A 127 -4.14 2.83 -4.06
CA SER A 127 -3.00 3.74 -4.20
C SER A 127 -2.59 3.88 -5.67
N GLN A 128 -2.50 2.76 -6.38
CA GLN A 128 -2.19 2.72 -7.80
C GLN A 128 -3.24 3.41 -8.67
N ALA A 129 -4.53 3.24 -8.39
CA ALA A 129 -5.59 3.91 -9.14
C ALA A 129 -5.48 5.44 -9.03
N TYR A 130 -5.26 5.95 -7.81
CA TYR A 130 -5.13 7.40 -7.59
C TYR A 130 -3.88 7.97 -8.23
N ILE A 131 -2.72 7.32 -8.02
CA ILE A 131 -1.44 7.82 -8.50
C ILE A 131 -1.35 7.70 -10.03
N ALA A 132 -1.73 6.57 -10.60
CA ALA A 132 -1.66 6.36 -12.05
C ALA A 132 -2.65 7.28 -12.78
N GLY A 133 -3.86 7.45 -12.25
CA GLY A 133 -4.83 8.42 -12.79
C GLY A 133 -4.30 9.85 -12.73
N PHE A 134 -3.76 10.27 -11.59
CA PHE A 134 -3.16 11.59 -11.42
C PHE A 134 -2.07 11.86 -12.46
N LEU A 135 -1.10 10.94 -12.57
CA LEU A 135 0.01 11.10 -13.52
C LEU A 135 -0.47 11.10 -14.97
N ASN A 136 -1.50 10.31 -15.30
CA ASN A 136 -2.09 10.30 -16.63
C ASN A 136 -2.72 11.65 -17.01
N ASP A 137 -3.49 12.25 -16.10
CA ASP A 137 -4.10 13.55 -16.35
C ASP A 137 -3.04 14.66 -16.48
N ILE A 138 -1.99 14.60 -15.65
CA ILE A 138 -0.82 15.50 -15.75
C ILE A 138 -0.11 15.35 -17.10
N GLU A 139 0.11 14.11 -17.56
CA GLU A 139 0.77 13.85 -18.84
C GLU A 139 -0.10 14.28 -20.03
N LYS A 140 -1.42 14.07 -19.96
CA LYS A 140 -2.37 14.44 -21.00
C LYS A 140 -2.44 15.96 -21.21
N GLU A 141 -2.29 16.73 -20.14
CA GLU A 141 -2.21 18.20 -20.20
C GLU A 141 -0.79 18.73 -20.46
N GLY A 142 0.22 17.86 -20.62
CA GLY A 142 1.60 18.28 -20.85
C GLY A 142 2.26 18.93 -19.63
N LEU A 143 1.73 18.70 -18.43
CA LEU A 143 2.14 19.35 -17.18
C LEU A 143 3.31 18.65 -16.46
N LEU A 144 3.68 17.44 -16.90
CA LEU A 144 4.71 16.63 -16.25
C LEU A 144 6.05 17.36 -16.06
N PRO A 145 6.59 18.12 -17.04
CA PRO A 145 7.86 18.84 -16.84
C PRO A 145 7.79 19.88 -15.70
N PHE A 146 6.66 20.59 -15.58
CA PHE A 146 6.44 21.61 -14.54
C PHE A 146 6.31 20.96 -13.16
N LEU A 147 5.58 19.85 -13.09
CA LEU A 147 5.49 19.04 -11.88
C LEU A 147 6.90 18.55 -11.46
N THR A 148 7.63 17.90 -12.36
CA THR A 148 8.94 17.31 -12.06
C THR A 148 9.98 18.34 -11.59
N ARG A 149 10.05 19.52 -12.25
CA ARG A 149 11.00 20.58 -11.84
C ARG A 149 10.71 21.13 -10.45
N GLY A 150 9.44 21.30 -10.09
CA GLY A 150 9.03 21.78 -8.78
C GLY A 150 9.27 23.25 -8.51
N ASP A 151 9.62 24.01 -9.54
CA ASP A 151 9.70 25.47 -9.54
C ASP A 151 8.34 26.11 -9.18
N LEU A 152 7.23 25.45 -9.53
CA LEU A 152 5.88 25.91 -9.25
C LEU A 152 5.27 25.41 -7.92
N ASP A 153 6.03 24.72 -7.05
CA ASP A 153 5.46 24.13 -5.82
C ASP A 153 4.77 25.15 -4.90
N GLN A 154 5.27 26.38 -4.88
CA GLN A 154 4.67 27.46 -4.10
C GLN A 154 3.35 27.92 -4.72
N ASP A 155 3.33 28.18 -6.03
CA ASP A 155 2.15 28.61 -6.76
C ASP A 155 1.06 27.53 -6.79
N ILE A 156 1.45 26.25 -6.87
CA ILE A 156 0.51 25.13 -6.81
C ILE A 156 -0.11 25.05 -5.41
N ALA A 157 0.70 25.20 -4.35
CA ALA A 157 0.20 25.19 -2.98
C ALA A 157 -0.77 26.36 -2.72
N ASP A 158 -0.45 27.56 -3.21
CA ASP A 158 -1.32 28.73 -3.13
C ASP A 158 -2.59 28.53 -3.97
N SER A 159 -2.49 27.98 -5.18
CA SER A 159 -3.63 27.63 -6.04
C SER A 159 -4.59 26.68 -5.32
N LEU A 160 -4.09 25.60 -4.70
CA LEU A 160 -4.90 24.66 -3.93
C LEU A 160 -5.63 25.34 -2.77
N TRP A 161 -4.92 26.19 -2.03
CA TRP A 161 -5.49 26.92 -0.91
C TRP A 161 -6.58 27.89 -1.38
N ARG A 162 -6.32 28.70 -2.42
CA ARG A 162 -7.27 29.67 -2.97
C ARG A 162 -8.51 29.00 -3.55
N ILE A 163 -8.35 27.91 -4.31
CA ILE A 163 -9.47 27.10 -4.80
C ILE A 163 -10.33 26.61 -3.62
N GLY A 164 -9.68 26.10 -2.57
CA GLY A 164 -10.38 25.61 -1.38
C GLY A 164 -11.04 26.71 -0.53
N MET A 165 -10.68 27.97 -0.73
CA MET A 165 -11.22 29.14 -0.02
C MET A 165 -12.14 29.99 -0.90
N ASP A 166 -12.43 29.54 -2.13
CA ASP A 166 -13.18 30.30 -3.14
C ASP A 166 -12.61 31.70 -3.41
N LYS A 167 -11.27 31.80 -3.48
CA LYS A 167 -10.55 33.05 -3.74
C LYS A 167 -10.08 33.17 -5.19
N PRO A 168 -9.94 34.40 -5.73
CA PRO A 168 -9.43 34.61 -7.07
C PRO A 168 -8.02 34.05 -7.30
N LEU A 169 -7.78 33.50 -8.49
CA LEU A 169 -6.50 32.88 -8.88
C LEU A 169 -5.59 33.85 -9.66
N ASP A 170 -5.86 35.15 -9.57
CA ASP A 170 -5.10 36.18 -10.27
C ASP A 170 -3.63 36.17 -9.86
N GLY A 171 -2.75 36.35 -10.84
CA GLY A 171 -1.30 36.36 -10.67
C GLY A 171 -0.62 34.97 -10.62
N LEU A 172 -1.37 33.88 -10.70
CA LEU A 172 -0.83 32.52 -10.73
C LEU A 172 -0.69 31.99 -12.17
N SER A 173 0.34 31.17 -12.41
CA SER A 173 0.55 30.55 -13.72
C SER A 173 -0.57 29.55 -14.07
N LYS A 174 -0.89 29.44 -15.36
CA LYS A 174 -1.92 28.50 -15.84
C LYS A 174 -1.56 27.06 -15.48
N GLU A 175 -0.28 26.72 -15.59
CA GLU A 175 0.27 25.41 -15.29
C GLU A 175 0.09 25.06 -13.81
N ALA A 176 0.39 25.99 -12.89
CA ALA A 176 0.20 25.77 -11.46
C ALA A 176 -1.28 25.55 -11.10
N VAL A 177 -2.17 26.35 -11.69
CA VAL A 177 -3.62 26.23 -11.48
C VAL A 177 -4.15 24.91 -12.03
N SER A 178 -3.73 24.48 -13.22
CA SER A 178 -4.14 23.18 -13.79
C SER A 178 -3.65 22.01 -12.94
N ILE A 179 -2.38 22.02 -12.50
CA ILE A 179 -1.86 20.98 -11.59
C ILE A 179 -2.67 20.93 -10.29
N ALA A 180 -2.98 22.09 -9.69
CA ALA A 180 -3.79 22.16 -8.47
C ALA A 180 -5.21 21.59 -8.65
N LYS A 181 -5.87 21.87 -9.78
CA LYS A 181 -7.19 21.29 -10.09
C LYS A 181 -7.15 19.77 -10.22
N ILE A 182 -6.12 19.24 -10.90
CA ILE A 182 -5.94 17.78 -11.01
C ILE A 182 -5.64 17.18 -9.64
N MET A 183 -4.80 17.81 -8.81
CA MET A 183 -4.53 17.36 -7.44
C MET A 183 -5.81 17.30 -6.59
N GLN A 184 -6.66 18.33 -6.67
CA GLN A 184 -7.94 18.38 -5.95
C GLN A 184 -8.88 17.24 -6.37
N LYS A 185 -8.96 16.94 -7.67
CA LYS A 185 -9.76 15.81 -8.21
C LYS A 185 -9.41 14.49 -7.52
N TYR A 186 -8.12 14.16 -7.43
CA TYR A 186 -7.69 12.88 -6.84
C TYR A 186 -7.71 12.88 -5.31
N GLN A 187 -7.50 14.02 -4.65
CA GLN A 187 -7.74 14.15 -3.21
C GLN A 187 -9.22 13.93 -2.86
N GLU A 188 -10.13 14.49 -3.64
CA GLU A 188 -11.56 14.34 -3.42
C GLU A 188 -12.02 12.90 -3.69
N ALA A 189 -11.51 12.27 -4.75
CA ALA A 189 -11.77 10.85 -5.02
C ALA A 189 -11.32 9.97 -3.84
N ALA A 190 -10.10 10.16 -3.35
CA ALA A 190 -9.56 9.43 -2.21
C ALA A 190 -10.37 9.67 -0.92
N ARG A 191 -10.83 10.90 -0.68
CA ARG A 191 -11.70 11.26 0.46
C ARG A 191 -13.06 10.58 0.39
N ILE A 192 -13.69 10.60 -0.78
CA ILE A 192 -15.00 9.95 -1.01
C ILE A 192 -14.89 8.45 -0.78
N ASP A 193 -13.85 7.81 -1.29
CA ASP A 193 -13.63 6.37 -1.11
C ASP A 193 -13.39 6.00 0.35
N ALA A 194 -12.58 6.77 1.09
CA ALA A 194 -12.38 6.58 2.52
C ALA A 194 -13.71 6.73 3.28
N ASN A 195 -14.52 7.72 2.94
CA ASN A 195 -15.82 7.95 3.58
C ASN A 195 -16.81 6.83 3.29
N ARG A 196 -16.83 6.29 2.07
CA ARG A 196 -17.62 5.09 1.72
C ARG A 196 -17.19 3.87 2.52
N ALA A 197 -15.88 3.72 2.77
CA ALA A 197 -15.32 2.63 3.58
C ALA A 197 -15.59 2.76 5.09
N GLY A 198 -16.12 3.89 5.57
CA GLY A 198 -16.53 4.10 6.96
C GLY A 198 -15.81 5.22 7.70
N ALA A 199 -14.92 5.96 7.02
CA ALA A 199 -14.43 7.23 7.53
C ALA A 199 -15.51 8.33 7.45
N PHE A 200 -15.21 9.45 8.09
CA PHE A 200 -16.01 10.67 8.09
C PHE A 200 -15.09 11.90 7.97
N ILE A 201 -14.37 11.97 6.85
CA ILE A 201 -13.48 13.07 6.50
C ILE A 201 -14.31 14.21 5.91
N ARG A 202 -14.36 15.33 6.63
CA ARG A 202 -15.02 16.57 6.18
C ARG A 202 -14.18 17.29 5.11
N LYS A 203 -14.83 18.17 4.34
CA LYS A 203 -14.11 19.10 3.46
C LYS A 203 -13.54 20.21 4.33
N LEU A 204 -12.23 20.44 4.21
CA LEU A 204 -11.56 21.54 4.89
C LEU A 204 -11.31 22.68 3.90
N PRO A 205 -11.86 23.89 4.13
CA PRO A 205 -11.54 25.05 3.32
C PRO A 205 -10.03 25.34 3.33
N GLY A 206 -9.47 25.62 2.16
CA GLY A 206 -8.03 25.85 1.99
C GLY A 206 -7.14 24.62 2.20
N TYR A 207 -7.67 23.41 2.05
CA TYR A 207 -6.86 22.19 2.12
C TYR A 207 -5.84 22.13 0.96
N VAL A 208 -4.55 22.18 1.30
CA VAL A 208 -3.45 22.02 0.33
C VAL A 208 -3.16 20.53 0.09
N VAL A 209 -2.41 19.91 1.00
CA VAL A 209 -2.08 18.47 1.00
C VAL A 209 -2.04 17.98 2.44
N ARG A 210 -1.88 16.67 2.63
CA ARG A 210 -1.64 16.12 3.97
C ARG A 210 -0.37 16.76 4.56
N GLN A 211 -0.48 17.31 5.76
CA GLN A 211 0.67 17.88 6.45
C GLN A 211 1.63 16.77 6.89
N SER A 212 2.91 17.07 6.77
CA SER A 212 3.99 16.19 7.17
C SER A 212 5.02 16.97 7.95
N HIS A 213 5.65 16.31 8.91
CA HIS A 213 6.61 16.90 9.83
C HIS A 213 7.80 15.94 9.94
N ASP A 214 9.02 16.40 9.66
CA ASP A 214 10.24 15.61 9.75
C ASP A 214 10.77 15.70 11.20
N PRO A 215 10.65 14.61 12.00
CA PRO A 215 11.03 14.64 13.42
C PRO A 215 12.50 14.98 13.62
N TYR A 216 13.37 14.59 12.67
CA TYR A 216 14.80 14.90 12.74
C TYR A 216 15.06 16.39 12.59
N LYS A 217 14.36 17.06 11.67
CA LYS A 217 14.51 18.50 11.48
C LYS A 217 13.95 19.29 12.67
N LEU A 218 12.81 18.85 13.21
CA LEU A 218 12.21 19.42 14.42
C LEU A 218 13.13 19.27 15.63
N GLN A 219 13.67 18.07 15.86
CA GLN A 219 14.58 17.80 16.97
C GLN A 219 15.87 18.61 16.85
N ARG A 220 16.40 18.77 15.64
CA ARG A 220 17.60 19.57 15.38
C ARG A 220 17.39 21.07 15.65
N ALA A 221 16.23 21.61 15.29
CA ALA A 221 15.89 23.02 15.54
C ALA A 221 15.58 23.30 17.01
N GLY A 222 14.97 22.33 17.71
CA GLY A 222 14.47 22.53 19.07
C GLY A 222 13.13 23.28 19.09
N PHE A 223 12.44 23.21 20.23
CA PHE A 223 11.10 23.79 20.38
C PHE A 223 11.07 25.30 20.13
N LYS A 224 12.00 26.06 20.73
CA LYS A 224 12.01 27.53 20.65
C LYS A 224 12.09 28.02 19.21
N GLN A 225 13.05 27.51 18.44
CA GLN A 225 13.20 27.88 17.04
C GLN A 225 11.96 27.49 16.23
N TRP A 226 11.49 26.24 16.39
CA TRP A 226 10.32 25.78 15.65
C TRP A 226 9.07 26.62 15.95
N ARG A 227 8.84 26.96 17.22
CA ARG A 227 7.73 27.82 17.66
C ARG A 227 7.82 29.19 16.99
N ASP A 228 8.97 29.85 17.09
CA ASP A 228 9.17 31.21 16.56
C ASP A 228 8.99 31.25 15.03
N GLU A 229 9.33 30.16 14.33
CA GLU A 229 9.17 30.04 12.88
C GLU A 229 7.77 29.63 12.45
N ILE A 230 7.05 28.78 13.20
CA ILE A 230 5.71 28.31 12.82
C ILE A 230 4.61 29.30 13.19
N LEU A 231 4.69 29.93 14.37
CA LEU A 231 3.64 30.82 14.88
C LEU A 231 3.19 31.90 13.89
N PRO A 232 4.09 32.66 13.22
CA PRO A 232 3.66 33.68 12.25
C PRO A 232 3.01 33.11 10.99
N LEU A 233 3.13 31.81 10.72
CA LEU A 233 2.56 31.11 9.56
C LEU A 233 1.18 30.52 9.83
N LEU A 234 0.79 30.42 11.11
CA LEU A 234 -0.48 29.82 11.52
C LEU A 234 -1.64 30.82 11.42
N ASP A 235 -2.76 30.31 10.96
CA ASP A 235 -4.06 30.97 10.95
C ASP A 235 -4.66 30.96 12.36
N GLU A 236 -5.42 31.99 12.71
CA GLU A 236 -6.07 32.14 14.01
C GLU A 236 -6.97 30.94 14.36
N ARG A 237 -7.54 30.27 13.34
CA ARG A 237 -8.31 29.02 13.50
C ARG A 237 -7.54 27.86 14.15
N THR A 238 -6.21 27.95 14.21
CA THR A 238 -5.37 26.96 14.92
C THR A 238 -5.57 27.00 16.43
N PHE A 239 -5.90 28.17 16.97
CA PHE A 239 -5.92 28.40 18.41
C PHE A 239 -7.36 28.59 18.90
N GLU A 240 -7.68 27.95 20.03
CA GLU A 240 -8.92 28.22 20.73
C GLU A 240 -8.83 29.61 21.41
N ALA A 241 -9.95 30.34 21.45
CA ALA A 241 -9.98 31.66 22.04
C ALA A 241 -9.58 31.63 23.53
N GLY A 242 -8.51 32.35 23.89
CA GLY A 242 -7.98 32.38 25.25
C GLY A 242 -7.10 31.19 25.65
N SER A 243 -6.69 30.34 24.70
CA SER A 243 -5.80 29.21 24.95
C SER A 243 -4.34 29.62 25.21
N ASP A 244 -3.62 28.81 25.98
CA ASP A 244 -2.16 28.91 26.12
C ASP A 244 -1.48 28.44 24.82
N VAL A 245 -1.18 29.40 23.95
CA VAL A 245 -0.53 29.17 22.64
C VAL A 245 0.82 28.46 22.80
N ASP A 246 1.63 28.87 23.78
CA ASP A 246 2.97 28.30 23.99
C ASP A 246 2.88 26.87 24.52
N GLY A 247 2.00 26.61 25.49
CA GLY A 247 1.72 25.27 26.00
C GLY A 247 1.17 24.33 24.93
N PHE A 248 0.23 24.80 24.11
CA PHE A 248 -0.34 24.04 22.99
C PHE A 248 0.72 23.68 21.95
N LEU A 249 1.57 24.63 21.56
CA LEU A 249 2.65 24.40 20.62
C LEU A 249 3.70 23.45 21.21
N LEU A 250 4.02 23.54 22.50
CA LEU A 250 4.96 22.62 23.15
C LEU A 250 4.42 21.18 23.15
N ALA A 251 3.15 20.99 23.49
CA ALA A 251 2.50 19.68 23.44
C ALA A 251 2.50 19.12 22.00
N THR A 252 2.18 19.97 21.02
CA THR A 252 2.22 19.61 19.60
C THR A 252 3.62 19.22 19.16
N TYR A 253 4.64 20.01 19.48
CA TYR A 253 6.05 19.73 19.18
C TYR A 253 6.49 18.38 19.75
N ASN A 254 6.22 18.13 21.03
CA ASN A 254 6.57 16.87 21.69
C ASN A 254 5.89 15.68 21.02
N GLY A 255 4.63 15.82 20.61
CA GLY A 255 3.91 14.79 19.85
C GLY A 255 4.49 14.54 18.46
N LEU A 256 4.89 15.59 17.74
CA LEU A 256 5.51 15.49 16.42
C LEU A 256 6.91 14.85 16.47
N VAL A 257 7.72 15.17 17.49
CA VAL A 257 9.08 14.65 17.64
C VAL A 257 9.08 13.21 18.15
N SER A 258 8.23 12.89 19.14
CA SER A 258 8.16 11.54 19.72
C SER A 258 7.40 10.53 18.86
N GLY A 259 6.58 11.01 17.91
CA GLY A 259 5.61 10.17 17.19
C GLY A 259 4.45 9.69 18.08
N VAL A 260 4.41 10.08 19.35
CA VAL A 260 3.36 9.78 20.31
C VAL A 260 2.48 11.01 20.44
N HIS A 261 1.37 11.03 19.69
CA HIS A 261 0.36 12.07 19.81
C HIS A 261 -0.41 11.88 21.12
N LEU A 262 0.03 12.54 22.19
CA LEU A 262 -0.75 12.69 23.41
C LEU A 262 -2.03 13.48 23.08
N LYS A 263 -3.14 13.15 23.74
CA LYS A 263 -4.44 13.81 23.51
C LYS A 263 -4.31 15.31 23.78
N VAL A 264 -4.16 16.10 22.73
CA VAL A 264 -4.41 17.54 22.77
C VAL A 264 -5.90 17.68 22.44
N SER A 265 -6.65 18.30 23.35
CA SER A 265 -8.10 18.46 23.21
C SER A 265 -8.37 19.47 22.10
N THR A 266 -8.59 18.98 20.88
CA THR A 266 -9.17 19.76 19.79
C THR A 266 -10.19 18.86 19.10
N GLY A 267 -11.47 19.20 19.23
CA GLY A 267 -12.65 18.59 18.60
C GLY A 267 -12.47 17.19 18.00
N GLN A 268 -12.72 16.14 18.79
CA GLN A 268 -12.65 14.77 18.28
C GLN A 268 -13.81 14.50 17.30
N PRO A 269 -13.61 13.68 16.25
CA PRO A 269 -14.72 13.13 15.51
C PRO A 269 -15.55 12.24 16.44
N ASN A 270 -16.71 12.76 16.88
CA ASN A 270 -17.69 12.06 17.70
C ASN A 270 -18.39 10.95 16.87
N GLY A 271 -18.71 9.81 17.49
CA GLY A 271 -19.40 8.69 16.84
C GLY A 271 -18.54 7.47 16.48
N PHE A 272 -17.26 7.46 16.87
CA PHE A 272 -16.39 6.30 16.71
C PHE A 272 -16.04 5.69 18.08
N LYS A 273 -16.43 4.42 18.29
CA LYS A 273 -16.13 3.65 19.52
C LYS A 273 -14.94 2.71 19.36
N GLY A 274 -14.34 2.37 20.50
CA GLY A 274 -13.24 1.40 20.64
C GLY A 274 -11.84 2.02 20.56
N PRO A 275 -10.84 1.43 21.25
CA PRO A 275 -9.46 1.89 21.17
C PRO A 275 -8.93 1.75 19.73
N ARG A 276 -8.07 2.69 19.31
CA ARG A 276 -7.31 2.65 18.04
C ARG A 276 -8.15 2.52 16.75
N ASN A 277 -9.40 2.97 16.77
CA ASN A 277 -10.27 2.97 15.59
C ASN A 277 -9.64 3.73 14.41
N LEU A 278 -9.38 3.03 13.29
CA LEU A 278 -8.72 3.61 12.12
C LEU A 278 -9.56 4.69 11.45
N ALA A 279 -10.87 4.46 11.30
CA ALA A 279 -11.78 5.43 10.72
C ALA A 279 -11.80 6.72 11.55
N LYS A 280 -11.79 6.62 12.89
CA LYS A 280 -11.63 7.78 13.78
C LYS A 280 -10.33 8.54 13.50
N LYS A 281 -9.20 7.81 13.42
CA LYS A 281 -7.87 8.38 13.17
C LYS A 281 -7.78 9.10 11.84
N VAL A 282 -8.37 8.53 10.78
CA VAL A 282 -8.36 9.11 9.43
C VAL A 282 -9.34 10.29 9.31
N SER A 283 -10.42 10.29 10.10
CA SER A 283 -11.42 11.37 10.17
C SER A 283 -11.02 12.52 11.08
N ALA A 284 -9.87 12.42 11.77
CA ALA A 284 -9.40 13.46 12.67
C ALA A 284 -9.19 14.77 11.90
N GLU A 285 -9.67 15.87 12.49
CA GLU A 285 -9.51 17.19 11.89
C GLU A 285 -8.05 17.64 11.96
N ARG A 286 -7.70 18.55 11.04
CA ARG A 286 -6.38 19.17 11.03
C ARG A 286 -6.26 20.08 12.24
N VAL A 287 -5.15 19.96 12.97
CA VAL A 287 -4.89 20.78 14.16
C VAL A 287 -4.18 22.08 13.78
N LEU A 288 -3.14 22.02 12.95
CA LEU A 288 -2.38 23.20 12.53
C LEU A 288 -2.97 23.77 11.23
N HIS A 289 -3.55 24.96 11.28
CA HIS A 289 -4.07 25.67 10.11
C HIS A 289 -3.07 26.73 9.66
N PHE A 290 -2.64 26.70 8.40
CA PHE A 290 -1.77 27.75 7.84
C PHE A 290 -2.62 28.88 7.26
N LYS A 291 -2.10 30.12 7.33
CA LYS A 291 -2.77 31.33 6.81
C LYS A 291 -3.12 31.19 5.34
N ASP A 292 -2.21 30.65 4.54
CA ASP A 292 -2.36 30.43 3.11
C ASP A 292 -1.46 29.28 2.61
N GLY A 293 -1.49 29.02 1.30
CA GLY A 293 -0.64 28.03 0.67
C GLY A 293 0.85 28.40 0.68
N LEU A 294 1.18 29.69 0.74
CA LEU A 294 2.55 30.20 0.80
C LEU A 294 3.18 29.89 2.18
N ALA A 295 2.44 30.18 3.25
CA ALA A 295 2.80 29.88 4.63
C ALA A 295 2.99 28.37 4.84
N TRP A 296 2.08 27.55 4.28
CA TRP A 296 2.25 26.10 4.27
C TRP A 296 3.54 25.68 3.53
N ASN A 297 3.80 26.25 2.35
CA ASN A 297 4.98 25.90 1.55
C ASN A 297 6.29 26.30 2.27
N GLN A 298 6.32 27.48 2.88
CA GLN A 298 7.42 27.98 3.70
C GLN A 298 7.72 27.03 4.86
N TYR A 299 6.69 26.63 5.60
CA TYR A 299 6.84 25.65 6.68
C TYR A 299 7.34 24.30 6.16
N ASN A 300 6.74 23.78 5.09
CA ASN A 300 7.05 22.46 4.55
C ASN A 300 8.49 22.37 4.01
N LYS A 301 9.03 23.45 3.43
CA LYS A 301 10.44 23.52 3.00
C LYS A 301 11.40 23.27 4.17
N VAL A 302 11.12 23.88 5.33
CA VAL A 302 11.97 23.76 6.52
C VAL A 302 11.68 22.46 7.25
N TYR A 303 10.44 22.24 7.72
CA TYR A 303 10.09 21.17 8.65
C TYR A 303 9.31 20.01 8.05
N GLY A 304 8.92 20.07 6.77
CA GLY A 304 8.17 18.99 6.11
C GLY A 304 9.02 17.79 5.73
N THR A 305 8.35 16.64 5.51
CA THR A 305 8.97 15.43 4.95
C THR A 305 8.89 15.45 3.42
N GLY A 306 9.65 16.35 2.79
CA GLY A 306 9.76 16.42 1.32
C GLY A 306 9.11 17.66 0.69
N SER A 307 9.00 17.66 -0.63
CA SER A 307 8.34 18.65 -1.48
C SER A 307 6.81 18.53 -1.43
N LEU A 308 6.11 19.46 -2.09
CA LEU A 308 4.65 19.39 -2.25
C LEU A 308 4.22 18.07 -2.90
N ARG A 309 4.95 17.62 -3.90
CA ARG A 309 4.67 16.40 -4.67
C ARG A 309 4.85 15.15 -3.83
N GLU A 310 5.89 15.13 -3.02
CA GLU A 310 6.17 14.09 -2.03
C GLU A 310 5.03 13.99 -1.02
N ALA A 311 4.60 15.13 -0.45
CA ALA A 311 3.48 15.18 0.50
C ALA A 311 2.14 14.78 -0.15
N PHE A 312 1.89 15.18 -1.39
CA PHE A 312 0.69 14.84 -2.15
C PHE A 312 0.60 13.34 -2.45
N LEU A 313 1.60 12.77 -3.13
CA LEU A 313 1.61 11.35 -3.51
C LEU A 313 1.69 10.45 -2.28
N GLY A 314 2.45 10.86 -1.24
CA GLY A 314 2.45 10.18 0.06
C GLY A 314 1.10 10.23 0.77
N GLY A 315 0.33 11.31 0.55
CA GLY A 315 -1.05 11.43 1.01
C GLY A 315 -2.00 10.46 0.32
N LEU A 316 -1.92 10.35 -1.02
CA LEU A 316 -2.73 9.41 -1.80
C LEU A 316 -2.45 7.96 -1.43
N ASP A 317 -1.18 7.60 -1.29
CA ASP A 317 -0.77 6.24 -0.89
C ASP A 317 -1.30 5.88 0.50
N ARG A 318 -1.13 6.77 1.49
CA ARG A 318 -1.69 6.56 2.83
C ARG A 318 -3.23 6.53 2.85
N SER A 319 -3.88 7.24 1.93
CA SER A 319 -5.33 7.15 1.74
C SER A 319 -5.74 5.79 1.17
N GLY A 320 -5.00 5.27 0.18
CA GLY A 320 -5.18 3.92 -0.35
C GLY A 320 -4.98 2.84 0.71
N ASP A 321 -3.89 2.94 1.50
CA ASP A 321 -3.57 2.00 2.59
C ASP A 321 -4.70 1.94 3.65
N SER A 322 -5.16 3.10 4.12
CA SER A 322 -6.21 3.16 5.14
C SER A 322 -7.59 2.77 4.61
N THR A 323 -7.93 3.19 3.39
CA THR A 323 -9.20 2.83 2.75
C THR A 323 -9.26 1.34 2.45
N GLY A 324 -8.17 0.74 1.96
CA GLY A 324 -8.10 -0.69 1.66
C GLY A 324 -8.27 -1.55 2.92
N MET A 325 -7.66 -1.14 4.04
CA MET A 325 -7.92 -1.75 5.35
C MET A 325 -9.39 -1.67 5.74
N MET A 326 -10.01 -0.49 5.64
CA MET A 326 -11.42 -0.32 6.02
C MET A 326 -12.38 -1.08 5.11
N ARG A 327 -12.12 -1.15 3.81
CA ARG A 327 -12.94 -1.91 2.84
C ARG A 327 -12.96 -3.40 3.11
N ARG A 328 -11.87 -3.98 3.63
CA ARG A 328 -11.79 -5.44 3.89
C ARG A 328 -12.06 -5.81 5.34
N LEU A 329 -11.60 -5.01 6.30
CA LEU A 329 -11.66 -5.33 7.73
C LEU A 329 -12.63 -4.43 8.51
N GLY A 330 -13.24 -3.41 7.90
CA GLY A 330 -14.15 -2.48 8.58
C GLY A 330 -13.44 -1.30 9.23
N THR A 331 -14.22 -0.44 9.88
CA THR A 331 -13.80 0.85 10.44
C THR A 331 -12.77 0.74 11.57
N ASN A 332 -12.76 -0.39 12.29
CA ASN A 332 -11.73 -0.73 13.27
C ASN A 332 -11.06 -2.07 12.90
N PRO A 333 -10.08 -2.06 11.97
CA PRO A 333 -9.51 -3.28 11.41
C PRO A 333 -8.93 -4.25 12.42
N GLU A 334 -8.16 -3.78 13.41
CA GLU A 334 -7.52 -4.62 14.43
C GLU A 334 -8.57 -5.30 15.32
N SER A 335 -9.55 -4.52 15.80
CA SER A 335 -10.64 -5.06 16.62
C SER A 335 -11.48 -6.07 15.85
N ASN A 336 -11.81 -5.78 14.59
CA ASN A 336 -12.68 -6.64 13.79
C ASN A 336 -11.95 -7.92 13.33
N TRP A 337 -10.66 -7.81 13.04
CA TRP A 337 -9.78 -8.96 12.80
C TRP A 337 -9.73 -9.89 14.00
N ASN A 338 -9.46 -9.36 15.19
CA ASN A 338 -9.43 -10.17 16.41
C ASN A 338 -10.79 -10.81 16.69
N ALA A 339 -11.89 -10.09 16.52
CA ALA A 339 -13.23 -10.66 16.68
C ALA A 339 -13.53 -11.78 15.67
N ALA A 340 -13.05 -11.67 14.43
CA ALA A 340 -13.18 -12.75 13.45
C ALA A 340 -12.35 -13.97 13.85
N LEU A 341 -11.12 -13.77 14.35
CA LEU A 341 -10.29 -14.86 14.87
C LEU A 341 -10.94 -15.55 16.08
N ASP A 342 -11.52 -14.77 17.00
CA ASP A 342 -12.22 -15.30 18.16
C ASP A 342 -13.43 -16.15 17.74
N GLU A 343 -14.17 -15.73 16.70
CA GLU A 343 -15.29 -16.49 16.15
C GLU A 343 -14.84 -17.79 15.48
N LEU A 344 -13.81 -17.74 14.64
CA LEU A 344 -13.25 -18.91 13.96
C LEU A 344 -12.63 -19.92 14.94
N GLN A 345 -12.07 -19.44 16.05
CA GLN A 345 -11.53 -20.29 17.10
C GLN A 345 -12.60 -21.22 17.70
N LEU A 346 -13.87 -20.80 17.74
CA LEU A 346 -14.97 -21.62 18.25
C LEU A 346 -15.22 -22.85 17.39
N ASP A 347 -14.89 -22.80 16.10
CA ASP A 347 -15.01 -23.94 15.18
C ASP A 347 -14.02 -25.05 15.56
N LEU A 348 -12.94 -24.72 16.28
CA LEU A 348 -11.90 -25.63 16.75
C LEU A 348 -12.07 -26.05 18.23
N LYS A 349 -13.17 -25.68 18.90
CA LYS A 349 -13.35 -25.93 20.35
C LYS A 349 -13.30 -27.41 20.75
N ASN A 350 -13.65 -28.30 19.82
CA ASN A 350 -13.63 -29.75 20.02
C ASN A 350 -12.34 -30.42 19.51
N ASP A 351 -11.37 -29.63 19.03
CA ASP A 351 -10.06 -30.06 18.55
C ASP A 351 -8.95 -29.32 19.32
N PRO A 352 -8.49 -29.86 20.47
CA PRO A 352 -7.47 -29.20 21.30
C PRO A 352 -6.14 -28.95 20.56
N GLU A 353 -5.75 -29.83 19.65
CA GLU A 353 -4.49 -29.68 18.90
C GLU A 353 -4.61 -28.59 17.84
N GLY A 354 -5.69 -28.60 17.06
CA GLY A 354 -6.02 -27.55 16.11
C GLY A 354 -6.16 -26.19 16.79
N LEU A 355 -6.82 -26.14 17.94
CA LEU A 355 -6.94 -24.91 18.74
C LEU A 355 -5.58 -24.37 19.19
N ARG A 356 -4.69 -25.23 19.70
CA ARG A 356 -3.34 -24.83 20.09
C ARG A 356 -2.54 -24.30 18.90
N LYS A 357 -2.64 -24.95 17.75
CA LYS A 357 -1.98 -24.49 16.52
C LYS A 357 -2.55 -23.14 16.04
N PHE A 358 -3.87 -22.97 16.09
CA PHE A 358 -4.52 -21.71 15.74
C PHE A 358 -4.04 -20.55 16.62
N GLN A 359 -3.86 -20.80 17.92
CA GLN A 359 -3.26 -19.81 18.82
C GLN A 359 -1.81 -19.49 18.48
N GLN A 360 -1.02 -20.47 18.03
CA GLN A 360 0.35 -20.23 17.55
C GLN A 360 0.36 -19.39 16.28
N ASP A 361 -0.50 -19.70 15.31
CA ASP A 361 -0.62 -18.96 14.05
C ASP A 361 -1.08 -17.52 14.29
N ARG A 362 -2.12 -17.35 15.13
CA ARG A 362 -2.65 -16.06 15.59
C ARG A 362 -1.56 -15.17 16.17
N ASN A 363 -0.74 -15.71 17.08
CA ASN A 363 0.28 -14.95 17.80
C ASN A 363 1.62 -14.85 17.04
N GLY A 364 1.83 -15.67 16.02
CA GLY A 364 3.05 -15.72 15.21
C GLY A 364 2.90 -15.04 13.85
N LEU A 365 2.71 -15.87 12.81
CA LEU A 365 2.74 -15.42 11.42
C LEU A 365 1.59 -14.46 11.09
N LEU A 366 0.37 -14.72 11.56
CA LEU A 366 -0.78 -13.86 11.25
C LEU A 366 -0.62 -12.46 11.85
N LYS A 367 -0.17 -12.36 13.11
CA LYS A 367 0.18 -11.08 13.74
C LYS A 367 1.28 -10.35 12.97
N THR A 368 2.29 -11.09 12.53
CA THR A 368 3.39 -10.54 11.72
C THR A 368 2.88 -9.98 10.38
N ARG A 369 2.00 -10.70 9.68
CA ARG A 369 1.35 -10.20 8.44
C ARG A 369 0.51 -8.97 8.72
N PHE A 370 -0.33 -9.01 9.74
CA PHE A 370 -1.19 -7.90 10.12
C PHE A 370 -0.37 -6.62 10.37
N SER A 371 0.74 -6.75 11.11
CA SER A 371 1.65 -5.62 11.41
C SER A 371 2.31 -4.97 10.19
N GLU A 372 2.46 -5.71 9.09
CA GLU A 372 3.00 -5.18 7.85
C GLU A 372 1.94 -4.38 7.07
N ILE A 373 0.71 -4.89 7.08
CA ILE A 373 -0.44 -4.31 6.36
C ILE A 373 -0.94 -3.04 7.06
N ASP A 374 -1.04 -3.07 8.40
CA ASP A 374 -1.44 -1.91 9.20
C ASP A 374 -0.31 -0.84 9.32
N GLY A 375 0.92 -1.22 8.96
CA GLY A 375 2.09 -0.35 8.92
C GLY A 375 2.82 -0.19 10.25
N THR A 376 2.39 -0.87 11.32
CA THR A 376 3.08 -0.83 12.61
C THR A 376 4.51 -1.36 12.54
N SER A 377 4.78 -2.37 11.68
CA SER A 377 6.13 -2.89 11.42
C SER A 377 7.04 -1.89 10.69
N ARG A 378 6.47 -0.85 10.07
CA ARG A 378 7.16 0.18 9.27
C ARG A 378 7.49 1.43 10.10
N MET A 379 6.84 1.60 11.26
CA MET A 379 7.09 2.73 12.16
C MET A 379 8.43 2.57 12.88
N ALA A 380 9.34 3.52 12.67
CA ALA A 380 10.64 3.50 13.33
C ALA A 380 10.49 3.80 14.83
N VAL A 381 11.10 2.97 15.67
CA VAL A 381 11.20 3.22 17.13
C VAL A 381 12.25 4.28 17.42
N ASN A 382 13.38 4.24 16.70
CA ASN A 382 14.43 5.25 16.75
C ASN A 382 14.64 5.82 15.34
N HIS A 383 14.12 7.04 15.10
CA HIS A 383 14.17 7.69 13.79
C HIS A 383 15.61 7.97 13.31
N VAL A 384 16.53 8.32 14.21
CA VAL A 384 17.93 8.63 13.85
C VAL A 384 18.66 7.35 13.46
N GLY A 385 18.60 6.32 14.31
CA GLY A 385 19.22 5.02 14.05
C GLY A 385 18.69 4.38 12.77
N ALA A 386 17.36 4.40 12.58
CA ALA A 386 16.74 3.89 11.37
C ALA A 386 17.20 4.64 10.11
N ARG A 387 17.35 5.97 10.19
CA ARG A 387 17.81 6.79 9.06
C ARG A 387 19.26 6.55 8.70
N VAL A 388 20.15 6.43 9.70
CA VAL A 388 21.56 6.08 9.47
C VAL A 388 21.67 4.71 8.82
N ALA A 389 21.02 3.69 9.41
CA ALA A 389 21.02 2.33 8.88
C ALA A 389 20.43 2.27 7.46
N SER A 390 19.33 3.00 7.19
CA SER A 390 18.74 3.10 5.86
C SER A 390 19.69 3.73 4.83
N ASN A 391 20.42 4.78 5.19
CA ASN A 391 21.39 5.41 4.29
C ASN A 391 22.59 4.49 4.00
N LEU A 392 23.07 3.76 5.00
CA LEU A 392 24.14 2.77 4.84
C LEU A 392 23.71 1.64 3.91
N ARG A 393 22.49 1.12 4.08
CA ARG A 393 21.88 0.11 3.20
C ARG A 393 21.75 0.60 1.75
N ALA A 394 21.30 1.84 1.55
CA ALA A 394 21.23 2.46 0.24
C ALA A 394 22.62 2.56 -0.41
N TRP A 395 23.63 3.00 0.33
CA TRP A 395 25.02 3.06 -0.14
C TRP A 395 25.56 1.67 -0.52
N GLN A 396 25.37 0.66 0.34
CA GLN A 396 25.78 -0.73 0.04
C GLN A 396 25.08 -1.28 -1.21
N SER A 397 23.80 -0.94 -1.40
CA SER A 397 23.03 -1.37 -2.57
C SER A 397 23.63 -0.77 -3.85
N MET A 398 23.93 0.52 -3.86
CA MET A 398 24.59 1.17 -5.00
C MET A 398 25.98 0.57 -5.27
N ALA A 399 26.80 0.37 -4.23
CA ALA A 399 28.14 -0.19 -4.37
C ALA A 399 28.15 -1.61 -4.97
N LYS A 400 27.13 -2.43 -4.66
CA LYS A 400 27.08 -3.84 -5.08
C LYS A 400 26.27 -4.10 -6.35
N LEU A 401 25.37 -3.20 -6.74
CA LEU A 401 24.43 -3.41 -7.87
C LEU A 401 24.85 -2.74 -9.18
N GLY A 402 26.13 -2.35 -9.33
CA GLY A 402 26.64 -1.70 -10.54
C GLY A 402 26.44 -2.50 -11.83
N GLY A 403 26.53 -3.84 -11.76
CA GLY A 403 26.33 -4.75 -12.91
C GLY A 403 24.98 -5.48 -12.93
N ALA A 404 24.01 -5.01 -12.14
CA ALA A 404 22.75 -5.72 -11.95
C ALA A 404 21.89 -5.78 -13.23
N VAL A 405 21.89 -4.74 -14.07
CA VAL A 405 21.12 -4.70 -15.32
C VAL A 405 21.49 -5.82 -16.29
N ILE A 406 22.78 -6.19 -16.40
CA ILE A 406 23.23 -7.28 -17.28
C ILE A 406 22.69 -8.62 -16.79
N SER A 407 22.50 -8.74 -15.48
CA SER A 407 21.91 -9.94 -14.87
C SER A 407 20.39 -9.99 -15.05
N ALA A 408 19.73 -8.84 -15.17
CA ALA A 408 18.26 -8.74 -15.29
C ALA A 408 17.69 -9.42 -16.56
N VAL A 409 18.54 -9.75 -17.53
CA VAL A 409 18.18 -10.58 -18.70
C VAL A 409 17.57 -11.92 -18.26
N THR A 410 17.94 -12.45 -17.09
CA THR A 410 17.35 -13.68 -16.52
C THR A 410 15.90 -13.52 -16.06
N ASP A 411 15.37 -12.30 -16.00
CA ASP A 411 13.97 -12.04 -15.63
C ASP A 411 13.00 -12.30 -16.79
N LEU A 412 13.48 -12.33 -18.04
CA LEU A 412 12.65 -12.60 -19.23
C LEU A 412 11.95 -13.98 -19.15
N PRO A 413 12.66 -15.10 -18.87
CA PRO A 413 12.04 -16.38 -18.59
C PRO A 413 11.00 -16.37 -17.47
N VAL A 414 11.25 -15.61 -16.40
CA VAL A 414 10.33 -15.50 -15.27
C VAL A 414 9.04 -14.83 -15.70
N ALA A 415 9.13 -13.70 -16.40
CA ALA A 415 7.97 -13.00 -16.96
C ALA A 415 7.21 -13.84 -17.99
N ALA A 416 7.91 -14.55 -18.88
CA ALA A 416 7.28 -15.44 -19.84
C ALA A 416 6.57 -16.64 -19.15
N SER A 417 7.12 -17.14 -18.05
CA SER A 417 6.49 -18.21 -17.26
C SER A 417 5.17 -17.76 -16.62
N GLU A 418 5.06 -16.48 -16.22
CA GLU A 418 3.81 -15.90 -15.73
C GLU A 418 2.74 -15.87 -16.82
N MET A 419 3.09 -15.54 -18.06
CA MET A 419 2.16 -15.58 -19.19
C MET A 419 1.70 -17.02 -19.49
N ARG A 420 2.61 -17.99 -19.38
CA ARG A 420 2.28 -19.42 -19.49
C ARG A 420 1.32 -19.88 -18.39
N TYR A 421 1.49 -19.39 -17.17
CA TYR A 421 0.59 -19.70 -16.06
C TYR A 421 -0.85 -19.22 -16.30
N GLN A 422 -1.02 -18.20 -17.14
CA GLN A 422 -2.32 -17.66 -17.56
C GLN A 422 -2.86 -18.30 -18.86
N GLY A 423 -2.18 -19.32 -19.40
CA GLY A 423 -2.60 -20.02 -20.62
C GLY A 423 -2.05 -19.46 -21.93
N LYS A 424 -1.06 -18.55 -21.91
CA LYS A 424 -0.36 -18.08 -23.12
C LYS A 424 0.86 -18.94 -23.46
N GLY A 425 1.29 -18.89 -24.72
CA GLY A 425 2.55 -19.52 -25.13
C GLY A 425 3.78 -18.84 -24.50
N MET A 426 4.70 -19.60 -23.90
CA MET A 426 5.90 -19.05 -23.26
C MET A 426 6.84 -18.37 -24.26
N LEU A 427 7.10 -18.99 -25.41
CA LEU A 427 8.02 -18.46 -26.43
C LEU A 427 7.49 -17.18 -27.09
N SER A 428 6.22 -17.15 -27.48
CA SER A 428 5.59 -15.94 -28.05
C SER A 428 5.54 -14.80 -27.03
N SER A 429 5.34 -15.14 -25.75
CA SER A 429 5.40 -14.18 -24.66
C SER A 429 6.80 -13.61 -24.47
N MET A 430 7.83 -14.47 -24.49
CA MET A 430 9.24 -14.05 -24.45
C MET A 430 9.58 -13.12 -25.63
N GLY A 431 9.17 -13.48 -26.85
CA GLY A 431 9.36 -12.63 -28.03
C GLY A 431 8.67 -11.27 -27.92
N THR A 432 7.47 -11.23 -27.33
CA THR A 432 6.76 -9.96 -27.07
C THR A 432 7.49 -9.10 -26.03
N LEU A 433 8.00 -9.72 -24.96
CA LEU A 433 8.79 -9.02 -23.94
C LEU A 433 10.09 -8.44 -24.53
N ILE A 434 10.85 -9.24 -25.29
CA ILE A 434 12.05 -8.79 -26.01
C ILE A 434 11.72 -7.66 -26.98
N GLY A 435 10.65 -7.80 -27.77
CA GLY A 435 10.18 -6.74 -28.66
C GLY A 435 9.79 -5.47 -27.91
N GLY A 436 9.21 -5.60 -26.71
CA GLY A 436 8.95 -4.49 -25.80
C GLY A 436 10.22 -3.75 -25.39
N MET A 437 11.30 -4.47 -25.09
CA MET A 437 12.62 -3.89 -24.78
C MET A 437 13.21 -3.16 -25.98
N VAL A 438 13.08 -3.70 -27.19
CA VAL A 438 13.59 -3.03 -28.42
C VAL A 438 12.82 -1.75 -28.71
N LYS A 439 11.49 -1.75 -28.56
CA LYS A 439 10.64 -0.56 -28.78
C LYS A 439 10.84 0.51 -27.70
N GLY A 440 11.22 0.12 -26.48
CA GLY A 440 11.44 1.05 -25.37
C GLY A 440 10.15 1.73 -24.88
N LYS A 441 10.15 3.07 -24.88
CA LYS A 441 9.09 3.91 -24.28
C LYS A 441 7.73 3.68 -24.96
N LYS A 442 6.67 3.55 -24.15
CA LYS A 442 5.31 3.31 -24.66
C LYS A 442 4.67 4.61 -25.22
N PRO A 443 3.96 4.53 -26.36
CA PRO A 443 3.16 5.64 -26.90
C PRO A 443 2.10 6.16 -25.90
N ALA A 444 1.54 7.34 -26.17
CA ALA A 444 0.54 7.96 -25.30
C ALA A 444 -0.70 7.08 -25.07
N GLU A 445 -1.23 6.46 -26.12
CA GLU A 445 -2.41 5.58 -26.04
C GLU A 445 -2.19 4.38 -25.10
N GLN A 446 -1.02 3.72 -25.21
CA GLN A 446 -0.65 2.60 -24.33
C GLN A 446 -0.42 3.05 -22.89
N ARG A 447 0.17 4.24 -22.68
CA ARG A 447 0.30 4.81 -21.33
C ARG A 447 -1.06 5.11 -20.70
N GLU A 448 -2.02 5.59 -21.49
CA GLU A 448 -3.38 5.79 -21.02
C GLU A 448 -4.07 4.46 -20.68
N ILE A 449 -3.89 3.41 -21.46
CA ILE A 449 -4.38 2.06 -21.10
C ILE A 449 -3.79 1.62 -19.76
N LEU A 450 -2.47 1.71 -19.60
CA LEU A 450 -1.76 1.31 -18.38
C LEU A 450 -2.22 2.09 -17.14
N SER A 451 -2.51 3.38 -17.29
CA SER A 451 -2.95 4.21 -16.17
C SER A 451 -4.31 3.80 -15.63
N THR A 452 -5.26 3.44 -16.50
CA THR A 452 -6.57 2.90 -16.07
C THR A 452 -6.41 1.61 -15.26
N LEU A 453 -5.44 0.78 -15.66
CA LEU A 453 -5.10 -0.48 -15.00
C LEU A 453 -4.23 -0.28 -13.75
N GLY A 454 -3.98 0.95 -13.29
CA GLY A 454 -3.16 1.22 -12.11
C GLY A 454 -1.68 0.90 -12.29
N VAL A 455 -1.21 0.69 -13.53
CA VAL A 455 0.19 0.40 -13.81
C VAL A 455 0.90 1.72 -14.06
N PHE A 456 1.63 2.19 -13.04
CA PHE A 456 2.49 3.36 -13.15
C PHE A 456 3.96 2.95 -13.34
N PHE A 457 4.78 3.88 -13.83
CA PHE A 457 6.20 3.70 -14.13
C PHE A 457 7.09 4.23 -13.00
N ASP A 458 8.09 3.46 -12.59
CA ASP A 458 9.06 3.82 -11.56
C ASP A 458 9.93 5.01 -12.00
N SER A 459 10.14 5.19 -13.31
CA SER A 459 10.79 6.37 -13.90
C SER A 459 10.02 7.66 -13.62
N VAL A 460 8.72 7.69 -13.93
CA VAL A 460 7.85 8.84 -13.65
C VAL A 460 7.76 9.10 -12.15
N ARG A 461 7.65 8.03 -11.35
CA ARG A 461 7.64 8.14 -9.89
C ARG A 461 8.93 8.74 -9.34
N GLY A 462 10.10 8.27 -9.80
CA GLY A 462 11.41 8.76 -9.36
C GLY A 462 11.71 10.19 -9.83
N GLU A 463 11.17 10.60 -10.97
CA GLU A 463 11.25 11.98 -11.46
C GLU A 463 10.38 12.93 -10.64
N VAL A 464 9.17 12.52 -10.26
CA VAL A 464 8.24 13.36 -9.49
C VAL A 464 8.60 13.39 -8.01
N VAL A 465 9.08 12.27 -7.44
CA VAL A 465 9.32 12.10 -5.99
C VAL A 465 10.64 11.39 -5.70
N SER A 466 11.42 11.96 -4.78
CA SER A 466 12.67 11.37 -4.35
C SER A 466 12.54 10.32 -3.25
N LYS A 467 11.46 10.29 -2.47
CA LYS A 467 11.30 9.42 -1.28
C LYS A 467 10.02 8.62 -1.35
N PHE A 468 10.15 7.32 -1.60
CA PHE A 468 9.03 6.39 -1.49
C PHE A 468 9.53 4.97 -1.24
N SER A 469 10.29 4.79 -0.16
CA SER A 469 10.50 3.46 0.43
C SER A 469 9.40 3.21 1.46
N ALA A 470 8.93 1.97 1.57
CA ALA A 470 7.91 1.57 2.55
C ALA A 470 8.28 1.91 4.01
N ASP A 471 9.58 2.15 4.25
CA ASP A 471 10.10 2.72 5.48
C ASP A 471 10.52 4.17 5.13
N ASP A 472 9.83 5.20 5.64
CA ASP A 472 10.06 6.65 5.38
C ASP A 472 11.41 7.17 5.94
N THR A 473 12.38 6.27 6.15
CA THR A 473 13.60 6.50 6.92
C THR A 473 14.77 7.00 6.07
N LEU A 474 14.69 6.94 4.74
CA LEU A 474 15.81 7.29 3.86
C LEU A 474 16.01 8.81 3.78
N GLY A 475 17.27 9.26 3.90
CA GLY A 475 17.62 10.68 3.76
C GLY A 475 17.38 11.19 2.33
N GLY A 476 16.85 12.42 2.17
CA GLY A 476 16.44 12.92 0.86
C GLY A 476 17.56 12.97 -0.20
N LYS A 477 18.79 13.34 0.20
CA LYS A 477 19.95 13.33 -0.71
C LYS A 477 20.34 11.91 -1.14
N MET A 478 20.39 10.97 -0.18
CA MET A 478 20.73 9.57 -0.46
C MET A 478 19.69 8.92 -1.37
N SER A 479 18.41 9.22 -1.14
CA SER A 479 17.31 8.72 -1.96
C SER A 479 17.43 9.18 -3.42
N ARG A 480 17.73 10.47 -3.65
CA ARG A 480 18.01 11.00 -5.00
C ARG A 480 19.22 10.35 -5.65
N ALA A 481 20.30 10.14 -4.89
CA ALA A 481 21.50 9.47 -5.39
C ALA A 481 21.21 8.02 -5.82
N GLN A 482 20.47 7.27 -4.99
CA GLN A 482 20.06 5.90 -5.29
C GLN A 482 19.16 5.82 -6.52
N GLN A 483 18.18 6.72 -6.65
CA GLN A 483 17.33 6.80 -7.84
C GLN A 483 18.14 7.13 -9.10
N LEU A 484 19.04 8.12 -9.04
CA LEU A 484 19.91 8.47 -10.15
C LEU A 484 20.80 7.29 -10.55
N PHE A 485 21.37 6.58 -9.57
CA PHE A 485 22.17 5.38 -9.81
C PHE A 485 21.40 4.30 -10.58
N PHE A 486 20.18 3.97 -10.15
CA PHE A 486 19.36 2.95 -10.83
C PHE A 486 18.78 3.41 -12.18
N LYS A 487 18.61 4.72 -12.35
CA LYS A 487 18.27 5.31 -13.66
C LYS A 487 19.46 5.20 -14.62
N LEU A 488 20.66 5.57 -14.17
CA LEU A 488 21.88 5.56 -14.98
C LEU A 488 22.35 4.13 -15.31
N ASN A 489 22.19 3.17 -14.40
CA ASN A 489 22.53 1.78 -14.68
C ASN A 489 21.48 1.05 -15.54
N GLY A 490 20.39 1.72 -15.94
CA GLY A 490 19.38 1.19 -16.84
C GLY A 490 18.35 0.25 -16.21
N LEU A 491 18.45 -0.08 -14.91
CA LEU A 491 17.49 -0.96 -14.25
C LEU A 491 16.08 -0.38 -14.23
N THR A 492 15.90 0.91 -13.98
CA THR A 492 14.57 1.54 -13.99
C THR A 492 13.89 1.40 -15.34
N TRP A 493 14.63 1.64 -16.44
CA TRP A 493 14.10 1.45 -17.79
C TRP A 493 13.73 -0.01 -18.06
N TRP A 494 14.57 -0.95 -17.62
CA TRP A 494 14.33 -2.38 -17.78
C TRP A 494 13.05 -2.81 -17.06
N THR A 495 12.92 -2.48 -15.78
CA THR A 495 11.76 -2.88 -14.95
C THR A 495 10.47 -2.24 -15.46
N ASP A 496 10.50 -0.96 -15.83
CA ASP A 496 9.34 -0.23 -16.36
C ASP A 496 8.86 -0.81 -17.69
N THR A 497 9.79 -1.11 -18.59
CA THR A 497 9.47 -1.67 -19.91
C THR A 497 8.89 -3.08 -19.77
N MET A 498 9.47 -3.91 -18.90
CA MET A 498 8.97 -5.26 -18.62
C MET A 498 7.58 -5.22 -17.98
N ARG A 499 7.36 -4.37 -16.97
CA ARG A 499 6.09 -4.27 -16.25
C ARG A 499 4.97 -3.79 -17.16
N SER A 500 5.21 -2.73 -17.92
CA SER A 500 4.23 -2.19 -18.86
C SER A 500 3.92 -3.16 -19.99
N THR A 501 4.93 -3.84 -20.53
CA THR A 501 4.73 -4.85 -21.59
C THR A 501 3.93 -6.04 -21.04
N ALA A 502 4.25 -6.54 -19.85
CA ALA A 502 3.49 -7.62 -19.22
C ALA A 502 2.03 -7.22 -18.93
N ALA A 503 1.79 -6.02 -18.42
CA ALA A 503 0.44 -5.51 -18.18
C ALA A 503 -0.38 -5.37 -19.47
N LEU A 504 0.21 -4.82 -20.54
CA LEU A 504 -0.42 -4.74 -21.86
C LEU A 504 -0.71 -6.14 -22.43
N MET A 505 0.21 -7.09 -22.26
CA MET A 505 -0.01 -8.48 -22.69
C MET A 505 -1.19 -9.12 -21.96
N MET A 506 -1.33 -8.89 -20.65
CA MET A 506 -2.47 -9.39 -19.87
C MET A 506 -3.78 -8.74 -20.29
N SER A 507 -3.81 -7.42 -20.40
CA SER A 507 -5.01 -6.67 -20.84
C SER A 507 -5.45 -7.06 -22.25
N HIS A 508 -4.48 -7.21 -23.17
CA HIS A 508 -4.75 -7.72 -24.51
C HIS A 508 -5.21 -9.17 -24.48
N HIS A 509 -4.68 -10.00 -23.58
CA HIS A 509 -5.14 -11.38 -23.45
C HIS A 509 -6.59 -11.46 -22.97
N LEU A 510 -7.01 -10.60 -22.05
CA LEU A 510 -8.42 -10.50 -21.65
C LEU A 510 -9.29 -10.04 -22.82
N ALA A 511 -8.88 -8.99 -23.54
CA ALA A 511 -9.60 -8.53 -24.72
C ALA A 511 -9.71 -9.62 -25.81
N TYR A 512 -8.64 -10.36 -26.06
CA TYR A 512 -8.63 -11.46 -27.03
C TYR A 512 -9.63 -12.59 -26.69
N ASN A 513 -9.85 -12.85 -25.40
CA ASN A 513 -10.78 -13.88 -24.96
C ASN A 513 -12.23 -13.37 -24.79
N ARG A 514 -12.52 -12.08 -25.01
CA ARG A 514 -13.83 -11.47 -24.69
C ARG A 514 -15.02 -12.10 -25.42
N SER A 515 -14.78 -12.75 -26.56
CA SER A 515 -15.81 -13.44 -27.34
C SER A 515 -16.15 -14.82 -26.78
N LEU A 516 -15.37 -15.32 -25.82
CA LEU A 516 -15.57 -16.62 -25.19
C LEU A 516 -16.40 -16.46 -23.90
N ASP A 517 -17.42 -17.31 -23.78
CA ASP A 517 -18.11 -17.54 -22.52
C ASP A 517 -17.15 -18.21 -21.53
N TRP A 518 -17.47 -18.14 -20.22
CA TRP A 518 -16.59 -18.64 -19.15
C TRP A 518 -16.07 -20.05 -19.43
N ASP A 519 -16.95 -21.02 -19.67
CA ASP A 519 -16.61 -22.44 -19.84
C ASP A 519 -15.77 -22.75 -21.09
N LYS A 520 -15.75 -21.85 -22.09
CA LYS A 520 -14.98 -22.01 -23.33
C LYS A 520 -13.57 -21.42 -23.23
N MET A 521 -13.32 -20.64 -22.18
CA MET A 521 -12.02 -20.01 -21.93
C MET A 521 -10.97 -21.06 -21.53
N ASN A 522 -9.69 -20.75 -21.76
CA ASN A 522 -8.60 -21.58 -21.25
C ASN A 522 -8.74 -21.77 -19.71
N PRO A 523 -8.73 -23.01 -19.19
CA PRO A 523 -8.84 -23.27 -17.75
C PRO A 523 -7.76 -22.57 -16.90
N ASP A 524 -6.57 -22.33 -17.44
CA ASP A 524 -5.53 -21.56 -16.76
C ASP A 524 -5.92 -20.08 -16.57
N LEU A 525 -6.63 -19.50 -17.55
CA LEU A 525 -7.12 -18.13 -17.46
C LEU A 525 -8.32 -18.06 -16.50
N GLN A 526 -9.28 -18.99 -16.60
CA GLN A 526 -10.40 -19.11 -15.65
C GLN A 526 -9.89 -19.15 -14.21
N ARG A 527 -9.00 -20.13 -13.91
CA ARG A 527 -8.37 -20.28 -12.59
C ARG A 527 -7.67 -19.00 -12.14
N THR A 528 -6.96 -18.32 -13.03
CA THR A 528 -6.27 -17.07 -12.66
C THR A 528 -7.26 -15.94 -12.38
N LEU A 529 -8.38 -15.84 -13.11
CA LEU A 529 -9.45 -14.87 -12.85
C LEU A 529 -10.17 -15.15 -11.51
N GLU A 530 -10.43 -16.43 -11.20
CA GLU A 530 -11.05 -16.85 -9.94
C GLU A 530 -10.23 -16.44 -8.71
N LEU A 531 -8.89 -16.47 -8.80
CA LEU A 531 -8.01 -15.97 -7.74
C LEU A 531 -8.34 -14.52 -7.33
N PHE A 532 -8.86 -13.72 -8.27
CA PHE A 532 -9.26 -12.33 -8.05
C PHE A 532 -10.77 -12.16 -7.82
N ASP A 533 -11.48 -13.25 -7.53
CA ASP A 533 -12.92 -13.26 -7.33
C ASP A 533 -13.69 -12.76 -8.57
N ILE A 534 -13.17 -13.05 -9.76
CA ILE A 534 -13.87 -12.87 -11.03
C ILE A 534 -14.44 -14.25 -11.38
N ASP A 535 -15.77 -14.39 -11.29
CA ASP A 535 -16.52 -15.57 -11.68
C ASP A 535 -17.14 -15.39 -13.09
N ALA A 536 -17.90 -16.39 -13.55
CA ALA A 536 -18.57 -16.35 -14.85
C ALA A 536 -19.44 -15.09 -15.03
N GLY A 537 -20.24 -14.72 -14.03
CA GLY A 537 -21.11 -13.55 -14.11
C GLY A 537 -20.33 -12.23 -14.16
N LYS A 538 -19.26 -12.10 -13.37
CA LYS A 538 -18.37 -10.93 -13.45
C LYS A 538 -17.63 -10.88 -14.79
N TRP A 539 -17.23 -12.02 -15.35
CA TRP A 539 -16.63 -12.10 -16.66
C TRP A 539 -17.58 -11.65 -17.77
N ASP A 540 -18.85 -12.07 -17.72
CA ASP A 540 -19.87 -11.63 -18.69
C ASP A 540 -20.05 -10.11 -18.68
N MET A 541 -20.07 -9.50 -17.49
CA MET A 541 -20.10 -8.04 -17.36
C MET A 541 -18.81 -7.37 -17.86
N LEU A 542 -17.64 -7.96 -17.64
CA LEU A 542 -16.36 -7.38 -18.08
C LEU A 542 -16.18 -7.46 -19.60
N ARG A 543 -16.54 -8.59 -20.22
CA ARG A 543 -16.33 -8.83 -21.66
C ARG A 543 -17.28 -8.02 -22.55
N SER A 544 -18.40 -7.56 -22.02
CA SER A 544 -19.35 -6.67 -22.71
C SER A 544 -18.87 -5.21 -22.78
N THR A 545 -17.90 -4.82 -21.94
CA THR A 545 -17.41 -3.43 -21.92
C THR A 545 -16.61 -3.05 -23.18
N PRO A 546 -16.60 -1.77 -23.58
CA PRO A 546 -15.75 -1.29 -24.67
C PRO A 546 -14.26 -1.54 -24.37
N SER A 547 -13.55 -2.10 -25.36
CA SER A 547 -12.09 -2.19 -25.35
C SER A 547 -11.49 -0.90 -25.91
N LYS A 548 -10.20 -0.69 -25.64
CA LYS A 548 -9.42 0.38 -26.26
C LYS A 548 -8.45 -0.20 -27.26
N GLU A 549 -8.41 0.36 -28.46
CA GLU A 549 -7.43 -0.01 -29.47
C GLU A 549 -6.17 0.83 -29.33
N ALA A 550 -5.01 0.18 -29.41
CA ALA A 550 -3.70 0.81 -29.60
C ALA A 550 -2.84 -0.17 -30.40
N ASP A 551 -1.87 0.32 -31.18
CA ASP A 551 -0.92 -0.53 -31.93
C ASP A 551 -1.53 -1.72 -32.72
N GLY A 552 -2.76 -1.55 -33.23
CA GLY A 552 -3.52 -2.57 -33.96
C GLY A 552 -4.01 -3.73 -33.08
N ARG A 553 -4.13 -3.51 -31.77
CA ARG A 553 -4.55 -4.49 -30.75
C ARG A 553 -5.61 -3.88 -29.84
N GLU A 554 -6.58 -4.71 -29.45
CA GLU A 554 -7.54 -4.35 -28.42
C GLU A 554 -7.03 -4.65 -27.01
N TYR A 555 -7.41 -3.79 -26.07
CA TYR A 555 -7.04 -3.86 -24.66
C TYR A 555 -8.28 -3.68 -23.78
N MET A 556 -8.47 -4.56 -22.80
CA MET A 556 -9.49 -4.40 -21.77
C MET A 556 -9.02 -3.37 -20.73
N THR A 557 -9.88 -2.43 -20.37
CA THR A 557 -9.55 -1.32 -19.45
C THR A 557 -10.59 -1.21 -18.33
N THR A 558 -10.28 -0.49 -17.25
CA THR A 558 -11.28 -0.24 -16.20
C THR A 558 -12.27 0.88 -16.55
N GLN A 559 -12.01 1.67 -17.58
CA GLN A 559 -12.91 2.77 -17.99
C GLN A 559 -14.20 2.25 -18.61
N GLY A 560 -14.14 1.12 -19.34
CA GLY A 560 -15.32 0.51 -19.95
C GLY A 560 -16.37 0.04 -18.92
N ILE A 561 -15.97 -0.17 -17.66
CA ILE A 561 -16.87 -0.66 -16.59
C ILE A 561 -18.00 0.34 -16.26
N ASP A 562 -17.79 1.63 -16.53
CA ASP A 562 -18.84 2.65 -16.35
C ASP A 562 -20.01 2.50 -17.35
N SER A 563 -19.79 1.81 -18.46
CA SER A 563 -20.82 1.57 -19.49
C SER A 563 -21.69 0.34 -19.23
N ILE A 564 -21.40 -0.45 -18.17
CA ILE A 564 -22.19 -1.64 -17.84
C ILE A 564 -23.60 -1.21 -17.43
N PRO A 565 -24.66 -1.73 -18.10
CA PRO A 565 -26.05 -1.47 -17.74
C PRO A 565 -26.35 -1.82 -16.28
N GLU A 566 -27.19 -1.02 -15.62
CA GLU A 566 -27.56 -1.26 -14.22
C GLU A 566 -28.38 -2.55 -14.04
N GLU A 567 -29.14 -2.94 -15.07
CA GLU A 567 -29.89 -4.21 -15.11
C GLU A 567 -28.98 -5.44 -15.00
N ASP A 568 -27.81 -5.44 -15.66
CA ASP A 568 -26.83 -6.53 -15.58
C ASP A 568 -26.23 -6.62 -14.17
N LEU A 569 -25.89 -5.47 -13.59
CA LEU A 569 -25.37 -5.38 -12.22
C LEU A 569 -26.41 -5.85 -11.19
N ALA A 570 -27.67 -5.42 -11.35
CA ALA A 570 -28.78 -5.83 -10.50
C ALA A 570 -29.09 -7.33 -10.64
N GLY A 571 -29.03 -7.87 -11.86
CA GLY A 571 -29.19 -9.29 -12.15
C GLY A 571 -28.12 -10.13 -11.46
N TYR A 572 -26.85 -9.71 -11.53
CA TYR A 572 -25.75 -10.36 -10.82
C TYR A 572 -25.96 -10.35 -9.30
N LEU A 573 -26.30 -9.19 -8.71
CA LEU A 573 -26.54 -9.07 -7.27
C LEU A 573 -27.68 -9.99 -6.81
N THR A 574 -28.79 -10.04 -7.56
CA THR A 574 -29.93 -10.91 -7.29
C THR A 574 -29.53 -12.38 -7.34
N SER A 575 -28.72 -12.78 -8.33
CA SER A 575 -28.22 -14.15 -8.46
C SER A 575 -27.36 -14.60 -7.26
N LYS A 576 -26.74 -13.65 -6.55
CA LYS A 576 -25.96 -13.87 -5.33
C LYS A 576 -26.77 -13.69 -4.04
N GLY A 577 -28.09 -13.52 -4.14
CA GLY A 577 -28.96 -13.29 -2.97
C GLY A 577 -28.72 -11.95 -2.27
N ARG A 578 -28.11 -10.97 -2.95
CA ARG A 578 -27.85 -9.64 -2.39
C ARG A 578 -29.00 -8.69 -2.71
N THR A 579 -29.35 -7.83 -1.75
CA THR A 579 -30.32 -6.74 -1.98
C THR A 579 -29.79 -5.76 -3.01
N VAL A 580 -30.61 -5.46 -4.02
CA VAL A 580 -30.32 -4.46 -5.05
C VAL A 580 -30.72 -3.07 -4.55
N ASN A 581 -29.77 -2.14 -4.59
CA ASN A 581 -29.96 -0.71 -4.38
C ASN A 581 -28.74 0.03 -4.96
N ASP A 582 -28.84 1.35 -5.11
CA ASP A 582 -27.79 2.19 -5.71
C ASP A 582 -26.42 2.01 -5.06
N ALA A 583 -26.39 1.83 -3.73
CA ALA A 583 -25.15 1.60 -3.01
C ALA A 583 -24.53 0.23 -3.35
N ALA A 584 -25.34 -0.82 -3.44
CA ALA A 584 -24.89 -2.16 -3.83
C ALA A 584 -24.42 -2.22 -5.29
N ILE A 585 -25.10 -1.53 -6.20
CA ILE A 585 -24.70 -1.39 -7.61
C ILE A 585 -23.36 -0.65 -7.71
N GLY A 586 -23.24 0.49 -7.01
CA GLY A 586 -22.00 1.25 -6.94
C GLY A 586 -20.84 0.44 -6.36
N GLU A 587 -21.08 -0.32 -5.27
CA GLU A 587 -20.10 -1.24 -4.69
C GLU A 587 -19.66 -2.31 -5.70
N LEU A 588 -20.58 -2.93 -6.43
CA LEU A 588 -20.26 -3.94 -7.44
C LEU A 588 -19.43 -3.35 -8.59
N ARG A 589 -19.76 -2.14 -9.04
CA ARG A 589 -18.99 -1.45 -10.09
C ARG A 589 -17.55 -1.17 -9.61
N GLU A 590 -17.38 -0.68 -8.39
CA GLU A 590 -16.06 -0.50 -7.78
C GLU A 590 -15.32 -1.83 -7.59
N GLU A 591 -16.03 -2.89 -7.23
CA GLU A 591 -15.50 -4.23 -7.08
C GLU A 591 -14.98 -4.79 -8.39
N LEU A 592 -15.69 -4.59 -9.50
CA LEU A 592 -15.24 -4.97 -10.85
C LEU A 592 -13.96 -4.22 -11.22
N ARG A 593 -13.92 -2.90 -11.03
CA ARG A 593 -12.70 -2.10 -11.31
C ARG A 593 -11.53 -2.55 -10.44
N GLY A 594 -11.78 -2.75 -9.15
CA GLY A 594 -10.78 -3.18 -8.18
C GLY A 594 -10.25 -4.59 -8.46
N SER A 595 -11.10 -5.52 -8.89
CA SER A 595 -10.71 -6.90 -9.21
C SER A 595 -9.90 -6.97 -10.49
N LEU A 596 -10.32 -6.27 -11.55
CA LEU A 596 -9.55 -6.18 -12.80
C LEU A 596 -8.19 -5.50 -12.58
N ARG A 597 -8.15 -4.40 -11.83
CA ARG A 597 -6.90 -3.72 -11.49
C ARG A 597 -6.00 -4.59 -10.62
N SER A 598 -6.56 -5.27 -9.62
CA SER A 598 -5.82 -6.21 -8.77
C SER A 598 -5.23 -7.31 -9.63
N TYR A 599 -5.99 -7.92 -10.55
CA TYR A 599 -5.48 -8.93 -11.48
C TYR A 599 -4.25 -8.43 -12.24
N ILE A 600 -4.35 -7.30 -12.95
CA ILE A 600 -3.23 -6.79 -13.74
C ILE A 600 -2.03 -6.45 -12.85
N THR A 601 -2.23 -5.62 -11.83
CA THR A 601 -1.12 -5.08 -11.01
C THR A 601 -0.43 -6.16 -10.17
N ASP A 602 -1.19 -7.15 -9.73
CA ASP A 602 -0.68 -8.29 -8.99
C ASP A 602 0.10 -9.25 -9.89
N ARG A 603 -0.48 -9.67 -11.01
CA ARG A 603 0.17 -10.58 -11.96
C ARG A 603 1.37 -9.91 -12.64
N SER A 604 1.34 -8.61 -12.89
CA SER A 604 2.53 -7.86 -13.35
C SER A 604 3.66 -7.91 -12.33
N SER A 605 3.38 -7.98 -11.02
CA SER A 605 4.40 -8.15 -9.98
C SER A 605 4.94 -9.59 -9.85
N TYR A 606 4.33 -10.55 -10.55
CA TYR A 606 4.85 -11.91 -10.74
C TYR A 606 5.68 -12.01 -12.02
N ALA A 607 5.41 -11.14 -13.00
CA ALA A 607 6.23 -11.04 -14.20
C ALA A 607 7.52 -10.26 -13.93
N VAL A 608 7.42 -9.11 -13.25
CA VAL A 608 8.54 -8.33 -12.73
C VAL A 608 8.56 -8.51 -11.21
N ILE A 609 9.50 -9.32 -10.73
CA ILE A 609 9.48 -9.79 -9.35
C ILE A 609 9.76 -8.63 -8.38
N GLU A 610 8.72 -8.29 -7.62
CA GLU A 610 8.79 -7.29 -6.56
C GLU A 610 8.46 -7.89 -5.19
N PRO A 611 9.23 -7.58 -4.14
CA PRO A 611 8.85 -7.91 -2.77
C PRO A 611 7.51 -7.24 -2.39
N ASP A 612 6.50 -8.06 -2.10
CA ASP A 612 5.18 -7.61 -1.65
C ASP A 612 5.06 -7.61 -0.11
N ALA A 613 3.87 -7.34 0.42
CA ALA A 613 3.62 -7.37 1.86
C ALA A 613 3.93 -8.75 2.47
N ARG A 614 3.68 -9.84 1.75
CA ARG A 614 3.98 -11.20 2.21
C ARG A 614 5.49 -11.42 2.30
N THR A 615 6.25 -11.03 1.27
CA THR A 615 7.71 -11.11 1.27
C THR A 615 8.30 -10.27 2.40
N ARG A 616 7.84 -9.02 2.54
CA ARG A 616 8.35 -8.11 3.59
C ARG A 616 8.04 -8.63 4.98
N ALA A 617 6.85 -9.16 5.23
CA ALA A 617 6.52 -9.74 6.51
C ALA A 617 7.34 -11.01 6.82
N ILE A 618 7.72 -11.83 5.82
CA ILE A 618 8.67 -12.96 6.01
C ILE A 618 10.04 -12.41 6.44
N MET A 619 10.55 -11.43 5.70
CA MET A 619 11.90 -10.92 5.89
C MET A 619 12.06 -10.12 7.18
N ARG A 620 11.05 -9.32 7.53
CA ARG A 620 11.09 -8.39 8.67
C ARG A 620 10.59 -9.00 9.95
N ARG A 621 9.78 -10.07 9.89
CA ARG A 621 9.25 -10.77 11.08
C ARG A 621 8.57 -9.83 12.09
N GLY A 622 7.88 -8.78 11.60
CA GLY A 622 7.18 -7.79 12.42
C GLY A 622 8.09 -6.82 13.19
N THR A 623 9.41 -6.89 12.98
CA THR A 623 10.37 -6.02 13.68
C THR A 623 10.39 -4.61 13.10
N GLN A 624 10.49 -3.62 13.99
CA GLN A 624 10.42 -2.20 13.66
C GLN A 624 11.80 -1.62 13.32
N PRO A 625 11.90 -0.64 12.39
CA PRO A 625 13.15 0.08 12.12
C PRO A 625 13.67 0.80 13.37
N GLY A 626 14.98 1.00 13.43
CA GLY A 626 15.66 1.63 14.56
C GLY A 626 15.85 0.72 15.78
N THR A 627 15.32 -0.50 15.75
CA THR A 627 15.69 -1.57 16.71
C THR A 627 16.86 -2.37 16.16
N VAL A 628 17.71 -2.94 17.02
CA VAL A 628 18.87 -3.75 16.57
C VAL A 628 18.44 -4.93 15.71
N ALA A 629 17.45 -5.71 16.18
CA ALA A 629 16.90 -6.84 15.42
C ALA A 629 16.24 -6.38 14.11
N GLY A 630 15.54 -5.26 14.12
CA GLY A 630 14.85 -4.73 12.95
C GLY A 630 15.77 -4.18 11.88
N GLU A 631 16.88 -3.53 12.25
CA GLU A 631 17.89 -3.12 11.27
C GLU A 631 18.68 -4.31 10.74
N LEU A 632 19.05 -5.26 11.60
CA LEU A 632 19.71 -6.51 11.20
C LEU A 632 18.90 -7.23 10.10
N LEU A 633 17.62 -7.50 10.35
CA LEU A 633 16.75 -8.17 9.37
C LEU A 633 16.59 -7.37 8.08
N ARG A 634 16.64 -6.03 8.13
CA ARG A 634 16.60 -5.17 6.94
C ARG A 634 17.91 -5.19 6.16
N PHE A 635 19.07 -5.29 6.82
CA PHE A 635 20.38 -5.50 6.19
C PHE A 635 20.47 -6.85 5.49
N VAL A 636 19.93 -7.91 6.10
CA VAL A 636 19.79 -9.22 5.43
C VAL A 636 18.78 -9.13 4.28
N GLY A 637 17.66 -8.49 4.57
CA GLY A 637 16.53 -8.28 3.67
C GLY A 637 16.93 -7.68 2.34
N GLN A 638 17.78 -6.66 2.31
CA GLN A 638 18.15 -5.96 1.08
C GLN A 638 18.76 -6.89 0.01
N PHE A 639 19.48 -7.95 0.40
CA PHE A 639 20.10 -8.90 -0.53
C PHE A 639 19.28 -10.18 -0.73
N LYS A 640 18.47 -10.56 0.26
CA LYS A 640 17.67 -11.79 0.23
C LYS A 640 16.22 -11.59 -0.23
N ALA A 641 15.74 -10.34 -0.30
CA ALA A 641 14.35 -10.04 -0.69
C ALA A 641 14.00 -10.52 -2.10
N PHE A 642 14.89 -10.33 -3.08
CA PHE A 642 14.64 -10.81 -4.45
C PHE A 642 14.59 -12.34 -4.53
N PRO A 643 15.60 -13.10 -4.04
CA PRO A 643 15.51 -14.56 -3.99
C PRO A 643 14.26 -15.08 -3.27
N VAL A 644 13.88 -14.49 -2.14
CA VAL A 644 12.67 -14.88 -1.40
C VAL A 644 11.41 -14.55 -2.22
N ALA A 645 11.37 -13.42 -2.91
CA ALA A 645 10.26 -13.09 -3.80
C ALA A 645 10.15 -14.07 -4.99
N VAL A 646 11.27 -14.51 -5.58
CA VAL A 646 11.25 -15.54 -6.65
C VAL A 646 10.72 -16.88 -6.12
N LEU A 647 11.17 -17.31 -4.94
CA LEU A 647 10.64 -18.53 -4.28
C LEU A 647 9.15 -18.41 -4.00
N GLN A 648 8.72 -17.29 -3.41
CA GLN A 648 7.33 -17.05 -3.08
C GLN A 648 6.45 -16.96 -4.32
N LYS A 649 6.88 -16.23 -5.36
CA LYS A 649 6.03 -15.88 -6.51
C LYS A 649 6.18 -16.86 -7.66
N SER A 650 7.38 -17.07 -8.17
CA SER A 650 7.58 -17.91 -9.36
C SER A 650 7.44 -19.38 -8.99
N ILE A 651 8.21 -19.84 -8.01
CA ILE A 651 8.23 -21.27 -7.64
C ILE A 651 6.96 -21.63 -6.88
N GLY A 652 6.57 -20.84 -5.89
CA GLY A 652 5.35 -21.07 -5.12
C GLY A 652 4.08 -21.05 -5.98
N ARG A 653 4.03 -20.26 -7.06
CA ARG A 653 2.92 -20.30 -8.02
C ARG A 653 2.88 -21.61 -8.78
N GLU A 654 4.03 -22.09 -9.26
CA GLU A 654 4.08 -23.34 -10.00
C GLU A 654 3.75 -24.55 -9.12
N LEU A 655 4.04 -24.50 -7.81
CA LEU A 655 3.81 -25.60 -6.87
C LEU A 655 2.45 -25.62 -6.20
N TYR A 656 1.84 -24.45 -5.97
CA TYR A 656 0.59 -24.36 -5.22
C TYR A 656 -0.56 -23.82 -6.06
N GLY A 657 -0.26 -23.27 -7.24
CA GLY A 657 -1.22 -22.57 -8.09
C GLY A 657 -1.94 -23.46 -9.09
N ARG A 658 -1.68 -24.78 -9.13
CA ARG A 658 -2.27 -25.70 -10.12
C ARG A 658 -2.71 -27.02 -9.49
N GLY A 659 -3.91 -27.05 -8.92
CA GLY A 659 -4.53 -28.28 -8.44
C GLY A 659 -3.82 -28.92 -7.23
N TYR A 660 -2.99 -28.15 -6.53
CA TYR A 660 -2.56 -28.46 -5.18
C TYR A 660 -3.74 -28.40 -4.22
N GLU A 661 -4.01 -29.51 -3.54
CA GLU A 661 -4.92 -29.56 -2.41
C GLU A 661 -4.11 -29.59 -1.11
N PRO A 662 -4.25 -28.57 -0.24
CA PRO A 662 -3.57 -28.54 1.04
C PRO A 662 -3.86 -29.79 1.88
N SER A 663 -2.86 -30.30 2.61
CA SER A 663 -3.15 -31.32 3.63
C SER A 663 -3.92 -30.73 4.81
N ALA A 664 -4.53 -31.60 5.62
CA ALA A 664 -5.30 -31.24 6.79
C ALA A 664 -4.56 -30.24 7.69
N TYR A 665 -5.31 -29.27 8.25
CA TYR A 665 -4.77 -28.32 9.20
C TYR A 665 -4.01 -29.03 10.32
N GLY A 666 -2.81 -28.56 10.63
CA GLY A 666 -1.93 -29.30 11.54
C GLY A 666 -0.70 -29.91 10.87
N ALA A 667 -0.77 -30.24 9.59
CA ALA A 667 0.32 -30.88 8.87
C ALA A 667 1.66 -30.12 8.94
N ASN A 668 2.75 -30.88 8.88
CA ASN A 668 4.10 -30.34 8.90
C ASN A 668 4.51 -29.84 7.50
N VAL A 669 5.39 -28.83 7.46
CA VAL A 669 5.81 -28.16 6.22
C VAL A 669 6.43 -29.14 5.20
N GLY A 670 7.14 -30.16 5.69
CA GLY A 670 7.74 -31.19 4.84
C GLY A 670 6.71 -32.03 4.08
N LYS A 671 5.60 -32.41 4.73
CA LYS A 671 4.52 -33.17 4.09
C LYS A 671 3.78 -32.34 3.05
N GLU A 672 3.54 -31.06 3.34
CA GLU A 672 2.94 -30.11 2.38
C GLU A 672 3.77 -29.97 1.12
N LEU A 673 5.09 -29.78 1.29
CA LEU A 673 6.00 -29.67 0.16
C LEU A 673 6.04 -30.97 -0.66
N MET A 674 6.10 -32.12 0.00
CA MET A 674 6.04 -33.42 -0.68
C MET A 674 4.72 -33.64 -1.41
N GLN A 675 3.61 -33.18 -0.86
CA GLN A 675 2.30 -33.26 -1.50
C GLN A 675 2.21 -32.31 -2.71
N ALA A 676 2.67 -31.06 -2.58
CA ALA A 676 2.77 -30.11 -3.69
C ALA A 676 3.67 -30.61 -4.82
N MET A 677 4.73 -31.36 -4.49
CA MET A 677 5.53 -32.02 -5.52
C MET A 677 4.87 -33.27 -6.11
N ARG A 678 3.80 -33.81 -5.50
CA ARG A 678 3.12 -35.02 -5.98
C ARG A 678 1.79 -34.73 -6.66
N SER A 679 1.15 -33.58 -6.40
CA SER A 679 -0.02 -33.09 -7.13
C SER A 679 0.34 -32.91 -8.61
N GLY A 680 -0.30 -33.69 -9.47
CA GLY A 680 0.21 -34.03 -10.80
C GLY A 680 -0.15 -33.07 -11.95
N ASN A 681 -0.53 -31.82 -11.69
CA ASN A 681 -1.17 -30.97 -12.73
C ASN A 681 -0.21 -29.96 -13.41
N GLY A 682 0.99 -30.42 -13.77
CA GLY A 682 1.97 -29.62 -14.55
C GLY A 682 2.98 -28.80 -13.73
N GLU A 683 2.95 -28.93 -12.40
CA GLU A 683 3.77 -28.21 -11.42
C GLU A 683 5.28 -28.52 -11.60
N LYS A 684 5.63 -29.80 -11.79
CA LYS A 684 7.02 -30.24 -12.08
C LYS A 684 7.55 -29.74 -13.41
N LEU A 685 6.69 -29.77 -14.45
CA LEU A 685 7.07 -29.33 -15.79
C LEU A 685 7.30 -27.82 -15.82
N GLY A 686 6.48 -27.05 -15.10
CA GLY A 686 6.64 -25.60 -14.94
C GLY A 686 7.94 -25.22 -14.24
N VAL A 687 8.23 -25.87 -13.11
CA VAL A 687 9.49 -25.66 -12.37
C VAL A 687 10.70 -26.09 -13.21
N ALA A 688 10.66 -27.26 -13.85
CA ALA A 688 11.75 -27.75 -14.71
C ALA A 688 11.98 -26.84 -15.93
N GLN A 689 10.92 -26.36 -16.56
CA GLN A 689 11.00 -25.41 -17.68
C GLN A 689 11.58 -24.07 -17.21
N LEU A 690 11.17 -23.56 -16.05
CA LEU A 690 11.74 -22.34 -15.48
C LEU A 690 13.22 -22.52 -15.15
N MET A 691 13.61 -23.65 -14.54
CA MET A 691 15.01 -24.00 -14.27
C MET A 691 15.84 -24.02 -15.56
N LEU A 692 15.35 -24.69 -16.59
CA LEU A 692 16.03 -24.78 -17.88
C LEU A 692 16.24 -23.38 -18.49
N TRP A 693 15.19 -22.58 -18.61
CA TRP A 693 15.28 -21.27 -19.24
C TRP A 693 16.11 -20.27 -18.43
N THR A 694 15.97 -20.27 -17.10
CA THR A 694 16.81 -19.41 -16.25
C THR A 694 18.28 -19.80 -16.32
N THR A 695 18.60 -21.09 -16.47
CA THR A 695 19.98 -21.56 -16.70
C THR A 695 20.53 -21.10 -18.05
N LEU A 696 19.76 -21.26 -19.13
CA LEU A 696 20.16 -20.80 -20.48
C LEU A 696 20.41 -19.29 -20.51
N PHE A 697 19.51 -18.50 -19.92
CA PHE A 697 19.68 -17.05 -19.80
C PHE A 697 20.79 -16.69 -18.81
N GLY A 698 21.03 -17.50 -17.79
CA GLY A 698 22.17 -17.38 -16.88
C GLY A 698 23.50 -17.53 -17.61
N TYR A 699 23.61 -18.50 -18.52
CA TYR A 699 24.77 -18.63 -19.42
C TYR A 699 24.92 -17.39 -20.30
N GLY A 700 23.85 -16.94 -20.95
CA GLY A 700 23.87 -15.69 -21.74
C GLY A 700 24.35 -14.49 -20.93
N ALA A 701 23.83 -14.29 -19.72
CA ALA A 701 24.24 -13.21 -18.82
C ALA A 701 25.73 -13.31 -18.41
N MET A 702 26.25 -14.51 -18.16
CA MET A 702 27.69 -14.70 -17.90
C MET A 702 28.51 -14.34 -19.14
N SER A 703 28.12 -14.82 -20.31
CA SER A 703 28.82 -14.55 -21.56
C SER A 703 28.84 -13.05 -21.88
N LEU A 704 27.71 -12.34 -21.70
CA LEU A 704 27.68 -10.88 -21.85
C LEU A 704 28.61 -10.19 -20.84
N LYS A 705 28.64 -10.63 -19.57
CA LYS A 705 29.54 -10.06 -18.56
C LYS A 705 31.01 -10.30 -18.91
N ASP A 706 31.35 -11.47 -19.42
CA ASP A 706 32.71 -11.79 -19.82
C ASP A 706 33.13 -10.93 -21.02
N ILE A 707 32.27 -10.79 -22.04
CA ILE A 707 32.49 -9.90 -23.20
C ILE A 707 32.69 -8.45 -22.75
N VAL A 708 31.81 -7.92 -21.89
CA VAL A 708 31.91 -6.55 -21.36
C VAL A 708 33.20 -6.34 -20.57
N LYS A 709 33.74 -7.39 -19.94
CA LYS A 709 35.03 -7.37 -19.23
C LYS A 709 36.23 -7.64 -20.14
N GLY A 710 36.04 -7.75 -21.45
CA GLY A 710 37.10 -8.09 -22.41
C GLY A 710 37.63 -9.52 -22.27
N ARG A 711 36.82 -10.43 -21.72
CA ARG A 711 37.13 -11.86 -21.55
C ARG A 711 36.37 -12.67 -22.59
N GLU A 712 36.94 -13.79 -22.99
CA GLU A 712 36.21 -14.77 -23.81
C GLU A 712 35.08 -15.41 -22.99
N PRO A 713 33.89 -15.63 -23.58
CA PRO A 713 32.83 -16.41 -22.95
C PRO A 713 33.33 -17.78 -22.52
N ARG A 714 32.89 -18.24 -21.34
CA ARG A 714 33.20 -19.59 -20.86
C ARG A 714 32.68 -20.64 -21.84
N PRO A 715 33.42 -21.73 -22.06
CA PRO A 715 33.06 -22.71 -23.08
C PRO A 715 31.86 -23.55 -22.62
N ALA A 716 30.95 -23.83 -23.56
CA ALA A 716 29.67 -24.49 -23.28
C ALA A 716 29.77 -26.02 -23.13
N ASP A 717 30.91 -26.61 -23.43
CA ASP A 717 31.21 -28.03 -23.24
C ASP A 717 31.74 -28.34 -21.82
N ASP A 718 32.15 -27.34 -21.03
CA ASP A 718 32.54 -27.50 -19.63
C ASP A 718 31.28 -27.61 -18.71
N PRO A 719 31.09 -28.73 -17.99
CA PRO A 719 29.99 -28.86 -17.02
C PRO A 719 29.99 -27.77 -15.93
N LYS A 720 31.17 -27.24 -15.56
CA LYS A 720 31.28 -26.15 -14.57
C LYS A 720 30.65 -24.86 -15.10
N THR A 721 30.64 -24.65 -16.41
CA THR A 721 29.96 -23.52 -17.04
C THR A 721 28.47 -23.59 -16.81
N TRP A 722 27.86 -24.76 -16.93
CA TRP A 722 26.42 -24.94 -16.69
C TRP A 722 26.04 -24.84 -15.21
N VAL A 723 26.91 -25.29 -14.30
CA VAL A 723 26.77 -25.04 -12.86
C VAL A 723 26.83 -23.54 -12.57
N ALA A 724 27.80 -22.82 -13.14
CA ALA A 724 27.88 -21.37 -13.00
C ALA A 724 26.66 -20.65 -13.63
N ALA A 725 26.16 -21.13 -14.76
CA ALA A 725 24.97 -20.61 -15.44
C ALA A 725 23.71 -20.80 -14.60
N MET A 726 23.55 -21.98 -13.99
CA MET A 726 22.48 -22.25 -13.04
C MET A 726 22.58 -21.31 -11.83
N LEU A 727 23.78 -21.05 -11.27
CA LEU A 727 23.95 -20.09 -10.17
C LEU A 727 23.60 -18.66 -10.61
N GLN A 728 24.09 -18.23 -11.78
CA GLN A 728 23.86 -16.89 -12.33
C GLN A 728 22.38 -16.65 -12.69
N GLY A 729 21.70 -17.67 -13.21
CA GLY A 729 20.26 -17.67 -13.49
C GLY A 729 19.40 -17.78 -12.24
N GLY A 730 20.01 -17.93 -11.06
CA GLY A 730 19.32 -18.12 -9.79
C GLY A 730 18.87 -19.56 -9.54
N ALA A 731 18.97 -20.46 -10.52
CA ALA A 731 18.54 -21.84 -10.40
C ALA A 731 19.22 -22.59 -9.23
N LEU A 732 20.55 -22.63 -9.14
CA LEU A 732 21.21 -23.44 -8.10
C LEU A 732 21.01 -22.91 -6.66
N GLY A 733 20.97 -21.58 -6.47
CA GLY A 733 20.76 -20.99 -5.13
C GLY A 733 19.30 -21.04 -4.66
N LEU A 734 18.34 -21.06 -5.58
CA LEU A 734 16.91 -21.15 -5.28
C LEU A 734 16.43 -22.60 -5.18
N TYR A 735 16.91 -23.48 -6.06
CA TYR A 735 16.49 -24.89 -6.14
C TYR A 735 17.36 -25.83 -5.29
N GLY A 736 18.66 -25.56 -5.10
CA GLY A 736 19.54 -26.41 -4.28
C GLY A 736 19.14 -26.40 -2.81
N ASP A 737 18.83 -25.23 -2.28
CA ASP A 737 18.30 -25.08 -0.93
C ASP A 737 16.86 -25.62 -0.74
N PHE A 738 16.11 -25.73 -1.84
CA PHE A 738 14.73 -26.23 -1.87
C PHE A 738 14.67 -27.75 -2.02
N LEU A 739 15.59 -28.34 -2.80
CA LEU A 739 15.71 -29.77 -3.04
C LEU A 739 16.53 -30.49 -1.96
N PHE A 740 17.48 -29.79 -1.31
CA PHE A 740 18.44 -30.38 -0.37
C PHE A 740 18.53 -29.66 0.99
N GLY A 741 17.75 -28.59 1.24
CA GLY A 741 17.78 -27.85 2.51
C GLY A 741 16.70 -28.30 3.50
N GLU A 742 17.10 -28.56 4.75
CA GLU A 742 16.22 -28.98 5.83
C GLU A 742 15.09 -27.96 6.12
N ALA A 743 13.96 -28.48 6.60
CA ALA A 743 12.62 -27.89 6.71
C ALA A 743 12.45 -26.57 7.54
N ASN A 744 13.51 -25.87 7.93
CA ASN A 744 13.50 -24.83 8.96
C ASN A 744 13.67 -23.38 8.50
N ARG A 745 13.62 -23.09 7.18
CA ARG A 745 13.90 -21.74 6.66
C ARG A 745 12.85 -20.67 6.95
N PHE A 746 11.58 -21.06 7.11
CA PHE A 746 10.48 -20.12 7.31
C PHE A 746 9.97 -20.06 8.77
N GLY A 747 10.48 -20.94 9.66
CA GLY A 747 10.07 -21.05 11.06
C GLY A 747 11.20 -21.06 12.10
N GLY A 748 12.47 -21.14 11.69
CA GLY A 748 13.62 -21.14 12.60
C GLY A 748 13.96 -19.77 13.20
N GLY A 749 14.57 -19.77 14.39
CA GLY A 749 15.01 -18.57 15.13
C GLY A 749 16.00 -17.66 14.38
N LEU A 750 16.33 -16.51 14.97
CA LEU A 750 17.17 -15.47 14.37
C LEU A 750 18.50 -16.04 13.83
N THR A 751 19.15 -16.93 14.58
CA THR A 751 20.43 -17.57 14.24
C THR A 751 20.39 -18.44 12.98
N GLN A 752 19.25 -19.12 12.73
CA GLN A 752 19.09 -20.04 11.60
C GLN A 752 18.77 -19.30 10.29
N SER A 753 18.25 -18.07 10.39
CA SER A 753 18.02 -17.18 9.24
C SER A 753 19.28 -16.43 8.79
N LEU A 754 20.37 -16.53 9.57
CA LEU A 754 21.62 -15.78 9.39
C LEU A 754 22.77 -16.59 8.77
N SER A 755 22.58 -17.89 8.53
CA SER A 755 23.63 -18.75 7.94
C SER A 755 23.85 -18.41 6.46
N GLY A 756 24.95 -17.72 6.14
CA GLY A 756 25.38 -17.32 4.79
C GLY A 756 26.41 -16.19 4.82
N PRO A 757 26.77 -15.56 3.67
CA PRO A 757 27.70 -14.41 3.57
C PRO A 757 27.26 -13.15 4.36
N THR A 758 26.17 -13.27 5.09
CA THR A 758 25.58 -12.30 6.00
C THR A 758 26.40 -12.13 7.29
N LEU A 759 27.12 -13.15 7.76
CA LEU A 759 27.91 -13.05 9.00
C LEU A 759 28.99 -11.95 8.94
N GLY A 760 29.71 -11.83 7.82
CA GLY A 760 30.68 -10.73 7.64
C GLY A 760 30.04 -9.33 7.53
N LEU A 761 28.77 -9.24 7.17
CA LEU A 761 28.00 -7.97 7.15
C LEU A 761 27.47 -7.60 8.54
N ILE A 762 27.28 -8.58 9.42
CA ILE A 762 26.83 -8.40 10.81
C ILE A 762 27.98 -7.88 11.64
N ASP A 763 29.18 -8.44 11.49
CA ASP A 763 30.36 -7.96 12.20
C ASP A 763 30.67 -6.50 11.83
N GLY A 764 30.63 -6.15 10.53
CA GLY A 764 30.81 -4.77 10.09
C GLY A 764 29.67 -3.83 10.50
N GLY A 765 28.41 -4.30 10.52
CA GLY A 765 27.25 -3.49 10.92
C GLY A 765 27.15 -3.29 12.44
N TYR A 766 27.50 -4.30 13.22
CA TYR A 766 27.57 -4.25 14.68
C TYR A 766 28.76 -3.40 15.15
N ASP A 767 29.95 -3.57 14.56
CA ASP A 767 31.12 -2.74 14.84
C ASP A 767 30.82 -1.26 14.52
N LEU A 768 30.14 -0.98 13.40
CA LEU A 768 29.74 0.38 13.05
C LEU A 768 28.67 0.97 13.98
N LEU A 769 27.67 0.18 14.40
CA LEU A 769 26.64 0.60 15.36
C LEU A 769 27.22 0.81 16.77
N ALA A 770 28.16 -0.04 17.19
CA ALA A 770 28.88 0.10 18.45
C ALA A 770 29.75 1.36 18.45
N ARG A 771 30.53 1.59 17.38
CA ARG A 771 31.32 2.82 17.20
C ARG A 771 30.46 4.08 17.13
N LEU A 772 29.29 4.03 16.50
CA LEU A 772 28.33 5.14 16.48
C LEU A 772 27.72 5.42 17.86
N ARG A 773 27.48 4.39 18.68
CA ARG A 773 27.03 4.55 20.07
C ARG A 773 28.14 5.17 20.93
N ASP A 774 29.39 4.77 20.67
CA ASP A 774 30.54 5.11 21.51
C ASP A 774 31.27 6.38 21.03
N GLY A 775 30.87 6.95 19.89
CA GLY A 775 31.35 8.25 19.37
C GLY A 775 32.63 8.21 18.53
N ASP A 776 33.04 7.02 18.07
CA ASP A 776 34.31 6.78 17.36
C ASP A 776 34.24 7.08 15.84
N ASP A 777 35.41 7.26 15.22
CA ASP A 777 35.54 7.55 13.78
C ASP A 777 35.05 6.38 12.89
N THR A 778 33.89 6.60 12.30
CA THR A 778 33.15 5.64 11.47
C THR A 778 33.71 5.47 10.05
N ALA A 779 34.56 6.38 9.57
CA ALA A 779 34.98 6.40 8.17
C ALA A 779 35.95 5.25 7.82
N ALA A 780 36.78 4.81 8.76
CA ALA A 780 37.79 3.77 8.53
C ALA A 780 37.20 2.34 8.50
N ALA A 781 36.05 2.11 9.14
CA ALA A 781 35.41 0.79 9.21
C ALA A 781 34.51 0.49 7.99
N SER A 782 34.00 1.51 7.31
CA SER A 782 33.13 1.37 6.13
C SER A 782 33.83 0.86 4.85
N PHE A 783 35.16 0.75 4.84
CA PHE A 783 35.96 0.34 3.69
C PHE A 783 36.55 -1.08 3.79
N ARG A 784 36.27 -1.84 4.85
CA ARG A 784 36.77 -3.22 5.03
C ARG A 784 35.71 -4.27 4.75
#